data_AF-W6V2A6-F1
#
_entry.id   AF-W6V2A6-F1
#
_cell.length_a   1.000
_cell.length_b   1.000
_cell.length_c   1.000
_cell.angle_alpha   90.00
_cell.angle_beta   90.00
_cell.angle_gamma   90.00
#
_symmetry.space_group_name_H-M   'P 1'
#
loop_
_entity.id
_entity.type
_entity.pdbx_description
1 polymer ?
#
loop_
_entity_poly.entity_id
_entity_poly.type
_entity_poly.pdbx_seq_one_letter_code
_entity_poly.pdbx_strand_id
1 'polypeptide(L)'
;MPASRHQQITARLPTLATLPPLNPTLPDACPRPYPHRRSLAALAYRPANYYSAAKVSPTYPLTASQVDSTNADTQLNEVCGIRVPSLYSAARTALYTRYTPRNWFDSYNRLLQANDLAQKNSDCLAHDSKRLEEELADRAKTNQNVSTRRLGDRICDTAFWQSEVDSEIAKMKQEIDDQIRARRVTEKLLAETENHLHVTQECLYNREKRQCTDLVHDDVEKRLIEEVNTVRCIQDELRSLIDDAKTQEQLNRAALHDLEVDKARKFRAIQLDESAHSMHNSSAHISYYEGVECIDQTQSVPETWNKQVSDLIQRSQSERAASRMLRERIAKGIAHASKTLSDIWEVVNAAFAQRIREFTDARNQLQASLGKTLQAIFDTEKEIEDLKKAIKDKEEYLKTATSRLNTRLLRPGVENCRDPAMVHLICEVKQLKAAIEELTKQLRRAEGVLQELLHLRTAKEGELACKNNSLFIDRECCLALRTQWPGGPTAGAANAIPCPGNIVSSVQVCTCNYQNSCVVCHVDVCIIPTPTMIITKKTGKEGSKSQKTIHFDNLCTIGFYRNIILGVTSLYFLITYLFFWDRFTARYIVLSSLCFIANLSAYQFMSYLATPRYENDERGNSRLVDAGFDLNIGPGSLAEHAKDLILTCSLVQGLTLLHNGFWFLLLSIPGRVCYLFWAHILAPWIFDPNQSPQISEKKQKKQERRLKRMQNAGR
;
A
#
# COMPACT_ATOMS: atom_id res chain seq x y z
N MET A 1 47.37 2.06 -103.27
CA MET A 1 45.93 2.34 -103.44
C MET A 1 45.38 2.87 -102.12
N PRO A 2 44.94 4.13 -102.01
CA PRO A 2 44.37 4.65 -100.78
C PRO A 2 42.84 4.58 -100.77
N ALA A 3 42.33 4.48 -99.54
CA ALA A 3 40.95 4.26 -99.12
C ALA A 3 39.93 5.31 -99.62
N SER A 4 38.84 4.83 -100.22
CA SER A 4 37.59 5.58 -100.37
C SER A 4 36.77 5.43 -99.09
N ARG A 5 36.86 6.44 -98.21
CA ARG A 5 36.07 6.55 -96.98
C ARG A 5 34.63 6.93 -97.36
N HIS A 6 33.76 5.94 -97.58
CA HIS A 6 32.32 6.19 -97.55
C HIS A 6 31.92 6.53 -96.11
N GLN A 7 31.65 7.81 -95.83
CA GLN A 7 30.90 8.19 -94.65
C GLN A 7 29.46 7.71 -94.84
N GLN A 8 29.13 6.57 -94.22
CA GLN A 8 27.74 6.19 -93.95
C GLN A 8 27.13 7.29 -93.07
N ILE A 9 26.22 8.07 -93.65
CA ILE A 9 25.30 8.91 -92.89
C ILE A 9 24.31 7.94 -92.25
N THR A 10 24.59 7.51 -91.03
CA THR A 10 23.65 6.75 -90.21
C THR A 10 22.49 7.68 -89.88
N ALA A 11 21.36 7.51 -90.56
CA ALA A 11 20.07 7.93 -90.03
C ALA A 11 19.88 7.17 -88.71
N ARG A 12 20.19 7.81 -87.59
CA ARG A 12 19.88 7.23 -86.28
C ARG A 12 18.37 7.24 -86.16
N LEU A 13 17.77 6.05 -86.23
CA LEU A 13 16.38 5.83 -85.85
C LEU A 13 16.12 6.46 -84.46
N PRO A 14 14.90 6.94 -84.18
CA PRO A 14 14.56 7.53 -82.89
C PRO A 14 14.87 6.53 -81.76
N THR A 15 15.90 6.84 -80.97
CA THR A 15 16.24 6.06 -79.78
C THR A 15 15.23 6.36 -78.68
N LEU A 16 14.46 5.36 -78.28
CA LEU A 16 13.65 5.40 -77.05
C LEU A 16 14.54 5.74 -75.86
N ALA A 17 14.04 6.57 -74.95
CA ALA A 17 14.74 6.94 -73.72
C ALA A 17 15.05 5.69 -72.89
N THR A 18 16.29 5.19 -72.97
CA THR A 18 16.76 4.04 -72.21
C THR A 18 17.60 4.56 -71.06
N LEU A 19 17.00 4.65 -69.87
CA LEU A 19 17.75 4.82 -68.63
C LEU A 19 18.09 3.42 -68.10
N PRO A 20 19.28 3.21 -67.53
CA PRO A 20 19.59 1.94 -66.89
C PRO A 20 18.53 1.65 -65.80
N PRO A 21 18.14 0.37 -65.60
CA PRO A 21 17.32 0.00 -64.46
C PRO A 21 18.01 0.46 -63.17
N LEU A 22 17.22 0.78 -62.15
CA LEU A 22 17.74 1.10 -60.82
C LEU A 22 18.67 -0.05 -60.39
N ASN A 23 19.99 0.18 -60.43
CA ASN A 23 20.98 -0.85 -60.10
C ASN A 23 21.02 -0.99 -58.57
N PRO A 24 20.78 -2.19 -58.01
CA PRO A 24 20.71 -2.38 -56.56
C PRO A 24 22.07 -2.57 -55.88
N THR A 25 23.20 -2.40 -56.57
CA THR A 25 24.53 -2.63 -56.01
C THR A 25 25.21 -1.33 -55.59
N LEU A 26 25.53 -1.23 -54.29
CA LEU A 26 26.03 -0.04 -53.62
C LEU A 26 27.51 -0.24 -53.22
N PRO A 27 28.39 0.78 -53.35
CA PRO A 27 29.79 0.71 -52.92
C PRO A 27 29.96 0.82 -51.38
N ASP A 28 30.96 0.13 -50.82
CA ASP A 28 31.21 -0.03 -49.37
C ASP A 28 31.55 1.24 -48.56
N ALA A 29 31.71 2.40 -49.19
CA ALA A 29 32.03 3.65 -48.47
C ALA A 29 31.47 4.88 -49.17
N CYS A 30 30.43 5.46 -48.58
CA CYS A 30 29.90 6.76 -48.98
C CYS A 30 30.11 7.80 -47.87
N PRO A 31 30.62 9.00 -48.19
CA PRO A 31 30.66 10.12 -47.24
C PRO A 31 29.24 10.55 -46.84
N ARG A 32 29.10 11.19 -45.67
CA ARG A 32 27.81 11.70 -45.19
C ARG A 32 27.19 12.64 -46.24
N PRO A 33 25.88 12.54 -46.55
CA PRO A 33 25.22 13.44 -47.50
C PRO A 33 25.40 14.89 -47.05
N TYR A 34 25.88 15.75 -47.94
CA TYR A 34 25.91 17.20 -47.72
C TYR A 34 25.25 17.91 -48.92
N PRO A 35 24.52 19.01 -48.67
CA PRO A 35 23.84 19.72 -49.75
C PRO A 35 24.87 20.40 -50.67
N HIS A 36 24.84 20.04 -51.94
CA HIS A 36 25.67 20.68 -52.97
C HIS A 36 25.00 21.96 -53.49
N ARG A 37 25.79 23.02 -53.67
CA ARG A 37 25.32 24.35 -54.13
C ARG A 37 25.34 24.53 -55.66
N ARG A 38 25.83 23.55 -56.43
CA ARG A 38 26.00 23.66 -57.90
C ARG A 38 24.96 22.78 -58.61
N SER A 39 24.29 23.32 -59.63
CA SER A 39 23.45 22.54 -60.54
C SER A 39 24.33 21.59 -61.38
N LEU A 40 23.81 20.41 -61.72
CA LEU A 40 24.48 19.41 -62.56
C LEU A 40 24.77 19.88 -64.00
N ALA A 41 24.27 21.05 -64.40
CA ALA A 41 24.51 21.65 -65.70
C ALA A 41 25.23 23.00 -65.52
N ALA A 42 26.56 22.97 -65.46
CA ALA A 42 27.37 24.18 -65.33
C ALA A 42 28.31 24.38 -66.52
N LEU A 43 27.74 24.51 -67.71
CA LEU A 43 28.25 25.41 -68.74
C LEU A 43 27.07 26.20 -69.28
N ALA A 44 26.99 27.49 -68.92
CA ALA A 44 25.98 28.36 -69.49
C ALA A 44 26.22 28.45 -71.01
N TYR A 45 25.32 27.88 -71.79
CA TYR A 45 25.29 28.06 -73.24
C TYR A 45 25.25 29.57 -73.53
N ARG A 46 26.33 30.11 -74.13
CA ARG A 46 26.41 31.52 -74.55
C ARG A 46 26.27 31.59 -76.07
N PRO A 47 25.10 31.99 -76.61
CA PRO A 47 24.88 32.09 -78.06
C PRO A 47 25.95 32.92 -78.78
N ALA A 48 26.44 33.97 -78.12
CA ALA A 48 27.39 34.93 -78.69
C ALA A 48 28.70 34.29 -79.19
N ASN A 49 29.17 33.21 -78.56
CA ASN A 49 30.43 32.57 -78.94
C ASN A 49 30.27 31.61 -80.14
N TYR A 50 29.07 31.07 -80.34
CA TYR A 50 28.80 30.15 -81.43
C TYR A 50 28.52 30.90 -82.74
N TYR A 51 27.69 31.94 -82.67
CA TYR A 51 27.37 32.78 -83.84
C TYR A 51 28.53 33.69 -84.27
N SER A 52 29.50 33.99 -83.40
CA SER A 52 30.70 34.75 -83.78
C SER A 52 31.65 33.94 -84.67
N ALA A 53 31.78 32.64 -84.45
CA ALA A 53 32.53 31.72 -85.30
C ALA A 53 31.85 31.48 -86.66
N ALA A 54 30.52 31.62 -86.71
CA ALA A 54 29.72 31.49 -87.94
C ALA A 54 29.63 32.79 -88.77
N LYS A 55 30.23 33.91 -88.32
CA LYS A 55 30.33 35.11 -89.14
C LYS A 55 31.23 34.79 -90.33
N VAL A 56 30.60 34.63 -91.50
CA VAL A 56 31.29 34.61 -92.79
C VAL A 56 32.15 35.87 -92.85
N SER A 57 33.47 35.73 -92.77
CA SER A 57 34.36 36.82 -93.14
C SER A 57 34.11 37.08 -94.62
N PRO A 58 33.67 38.29 -95.03
CA PRO A 58 33.43 38.60 -96.44
C PRO A 58 34.71 38.46 -97.29
N THR A 59 35.88 38.35 -96.65
CA THR A 59 37.18 38.08 -97.26
C THR A 59 37.46 36.62 -97.60
N TYR A 60 36.66 35.65 -97.13
CA TYR A 60 36.82 34.23 -97.48
C TYR A 60 35.51 33.65 -98.01
N PRO A 61 35.38 33.40 -99.33
CA PRO A 61 34.21 32.75 -99.88
C PRO A 61 34.13 31.29 -99.37
N LEU A 62 32.92 30.83 -99.02
CA LEU A 62 32.62 29.45 -98.58
C LEU A 62 32.90 28.39 -99.67
N THR A 63 33.25 28.84 -100.86
CA THR A 63 33.69 28.04 -102.01
C THR A 63 34.88 28.76 -102.65
N ALA A 64 35.84 28.03 -103.23
CA ALA A 64 37.02 28.65 -103.84
C ALA A 64 36.60 29.72 -104.86
N SER A 65 37.25 30.88 -104.90
CA SER A 65 36.91 31.93 -105.89
C SER A 65 37.23 31.52 -107.33
N GLN A 66 37.96 30.43 -107.52
CA GLN A 66 38.40 29.90 -108.81
C GLN A 66 38.23 28.39 -108.82
N VAL A 67 37.85 27.85 -109.98
CA VAL A 67 37.81 26.40 -110.20
C VAL A 67 39.25 25.89 -110.28
N ASP A 68 39.50 24.71 -109.72
CA ASP A 68 40.82 24.07 -109.83
C ASP A 68 41.21 23.91 -111.31
N SER A 69 42.37 24.45 -111.68
CA SER A 69 42.81 24.56 -113.10
C SER A 69 43.03 23.21 -113.81
N THR A 70 42.93 22.11 -113.05
CA THR A 70 43.06 20.72 -113.51
C THR A 70 41.71 20.05 -113.79
N ASN A 71 40.57 20.71 -113.55
CA ASN A 71 39.26 20.13 -113.85
C ASN A 71 39.00 20.12 -115.37
N ALA A 72 38.63 18.97 -115.91
CA ALA A 72 38.41 18.79 -117.35
C ALA A 72 37.40 19.79 -117.95
N ASP A 73 36.41 20.21 -117.17
CA ASP A 73 35.37 21.19 -117.57
C ASP A 73 35.87 22.65 -117.66
N THR A 74 37.13 22.93 -117.29
CA THR A 74 37.73 24.28 -117.31
C THR A 74 38.69 24.51 -118.48
N GLN A 75 38.97 23.47 -119.29
CA GLN A 75 39.77 23.59 -120.51
C GLN A 75 38.91 24.03 -121.70
N LEU A 76 38.34 25.23 -121.62
CA LEU A 76 37.52 25.78 -122.69
C LEU A 76 38.42 26.40 -123.78
N ASN A 77 38.89 25.60 -124.74
CA ASN A 77 39.42 26.19 -125.99
C ASN A 77 38.33 26.94 -126.79
N GLU A 78 37.05 26.84 -126.39
CA GLU A 78 35.92 27.61 -126.91
C GLU A 78 34.92 27.93 -125.78
N VAL A 79 34.61 29.21 -125.58
CA VAL A 79 33.48 29.66 -124.76
C VAL A 79 32.31 29.91 -125.71
N CYS A 80 31.28 29.05 -125.70
CA CYS A 80 30.07 29.20 -126.52
C CYS A 80 30.33 29.61 -127.99
N GLY A 81 31.32 28.98 -128.65
CA GLY A 81 31.61 29.24 -130.08
C GLY A 81 32.20 30.62 -130.41
N ILE A 82 32.66 31.40 -129.41
CA ILE A 82 33.27 32.72 -129.61
C ILE A 82 34.78 32.64 -129.38
N ARG A 83 35.57 32.94 -130.43
CA ARG A 83 37.03 33.05 -130.36
C ARG A 83 37.42 34.34 -129.65
N VAL A 84 37.88 34.24 -128.40
CA VAL A 84 38.29 35.41 -127.59
C VAL A 84 39.57 36.04 -128.18
N PRO A 85 39.57 37.32 -128.60
CA PRO A 85 40.74 37.98 -129.19
C PRO A 85 41.93 38.10 -128.21
N SER A 86 43.14 38.10 -128.74
CA SER A 86 44.39 38.22 -127.96
C SER A 86 44.61 39.64 -127.44
N LEU A 87 43.96 40.01 -126.33
CA LEU A 87 44.34 41.19 -125.56
C LEU A 87 44.55 40.81 -124.09
N TYR A 88 45.79 41.01 -123.63
CA TYR A 88 46.34 40.81 -122.27
C TYR A 88 46.28 39.38 -121.69
N SER A 89 47.46 38.76 -121.51
CA SER A 89 47.65 37.41 -120.93
C SER A 89 46.95 37.21 -119.57
N ALA A 90 46.82 38.28 -118.78
CA ALA A 90 46.15 38.23 -117.47
C ALA A 90 44.62 38.02 -117.59
N ALA A 91 43.97 38.55 -118.63
CA ALA A 91 42.52 38.43 -118.83
C ALA A 91 42.13 37.03 -119.33
N ARG A 92 43.01 36.37 -120.09
CA ARG A 92 42.80 35.01 -120.61
C ARG A 92 42.85 33.96 -119.49
N THR A 93 43.82 34.03 -118.58
CA THR A 93 43.87 33.14 -117.40
C THR A 93 42.64 33.33 -116.52
N ALA A 94 42.20 34.58 -116.34
CA ALA A 94 41.01 34.90 -115.53
C ALA A 94 39.68 34.47 -116.15
N LEU A 95 39.63 34.10 -117.43
CA LEU A 95 38.42 33.54 -118.07
C LEU A 95 38.36 32.01 -117.92
N TYR A 96 39.52 31.33 -117.95
CA TYR A 96 39.60 29.87 -117.79
C TYR A 96 39.47 29.39 -116.34
N THR A 97 39.65 30.27 -115.36
CA THR A 97 39.47 29.97 -113.93
C THR A 97 38.06 30.27 -113.41
N ARG A 98 37.10 30.62 -114.29
CA ARG A 98 35.72 30.95 -113.93
C ARG A 98 34.83 29.70 -113.91
N TYR A 99 33.85 29.72 -113.01
CA TYR A 99 32.80 28.72 -112.98
C TYR A 99 31.92 28.79 -114.24
N THR A 100 31.60 27.64 -114.84
CA THR A 100 30.59 27.55 -115.91
C THR A 100 29.17 27.66 -115.33
N PRO A 101 28.14 27.99 -116.14
CA PRO A 101 26.75 27.97 -115.66
C PRO A 101 26.33 26.62 -115.08
N ARG A 102 26.87 25.51 -115.61
CA ARG A 102 26.67 24.16 -115.08
C ARG A 102 27.32 23.99 -113.71
N ASN A 103 28.57 24.45 -113.54
CA ASN A 103 29.26 24.39 -112.25
C ASN A 103 28.57 25.25 -111.18
N TRP A 104 28.05 26.42 -111.58
CA TRP A 104 27.23 27.28 -110.72
C TRP A 104 25.93 26.59 -110.32
N PHE A 105 25.20 26.01 -111.28
CA PHE A 105 23.95 25.31 -111.04
C PHE A 105 24.15 24.06 -110.15
N ASP A 106 25.20 23.27 -110.38
CA ASP A 106 25.54 22.10 -109.59
C ASP A 106 26.03 22.47 -108.18
N SER A 107 26.75 23.57 -108.01
CA SER A 107 27.13 24.09 -106.67
C SER A 107 25.92 24.62 -105.91
N TYR A 108 25.06 25.38 -106.58
CA TYR A 108 23.82 25.93 -106.02
C TYR A 108 22.86 24.81 -105.58
N ASN A 109 22.62 23.83 -106.44
CA ASN A 109 21.77 22.69 -106.11
C ASN A 109 22.36 21.82 -105.00
N ARG A 110 23.68 21.60 -104.96
CA ARG A 110 24.33 20.88 -103.84
C ARG A 110 24.15 21.61 -102.51
N LEU A 111 24.27 22.94 -102.49
CA LEU A 111 24.05 23.75 -101.29
C LEU A 111 22.58 23.72 -100.84
N LEU A 112 21.64 23.82 -101.78
CA LEU A 112 20.21 23.66 -101.47
C LEU A 112 19.90 22.27 -100.93
N GLN A 113 20.38 21.20 -101.57
CA GLN A 113 20.19 19.83 -101.09
C GLN A 113 20.81 19.61 -99.69
N ALA A 114 21.99 20.16 -99.44
CA ALA A 114 22.63 20.11 -98.11
C ALA A 114 21.85 20.93 -97.08
N ASN A 115 21.25 22.06 -97.48
CA ASN A 115 20.40 22.89 -96.63
C ASN A 115 19.10 22.18 -96.29
N ASP A 116 18.39 21.61 -97.28
CA ASP A 116 17.17 20.83 -97.10
C ASP A 116 17.42 19.63 -96.16
N LEU A 117 18.55 18.94 -96.33
CA LEU A 117 18.97 17.85 -95.45
C LEU A 117 19.27 18.35 -94.02
N ALA A 118 19.96 19.47 -93.88
CA ALA A 118 20.28 20.05 -92.57
C ALA A 118 19.04 20.58 -91.84
N GLN A 119 18.11 21.22 -92.55
CA GLN A 119 16.81 21.64 -92.02
C GLN A 119 15.97 20.43 -91.61
N LYS A 120 15.85 19.41 -92.46
CA LYS A 120 15.15 18.16 -92.12
C LYS A 120 15.76 17.48 -90.89
N ASN A 121 17.09 17.44 -90.77
CA ASN A 121 17.77 16.89 -89.60
C ASN A 121 17.53 17.75 -88.34
N SER A 122 17.48 19.07 -88.48
CA SER A 122 17.15 20.01 -87.40
C SER A 122 15.71 19.84 -86.93
N ASP A 123 14.75 19.72 -87.86
CA ASP A 123 13.34 19.51 -87.56
C ASP A 123 13.11 18.14 -86.91
N CYS A 124 13.80 17.11 -87.41
CA CYS A 124 13.81 15.78 -86.80
C CYS A 124 14.37 15.84 -85.36
N LEU A 125 15.50 16.54 -85.15
CA LEU A 125 16.09 16.72 -83.82
C LEU A 125 15.16 17.51 -82.89
N ALA A 126 14.48 18.55 -83.38
CA ALA A 126 13.55 19.34 -82.58
C ALA A 126 12.33 18.51 -82.15
N HIS A 127 11.75 17.73 -83.08
CA HIS A 127 10.67 16.80 -82.77
C HIS A 127 11.13 15.69 -81.80
N ASP A 128 12.30 15.08 -82.03
CA ASP A 128 12.84 14.04 -81.15
C ASP A 128 13.19 14.58 -79.76
N SER A 129 13.73 15.80 -79.67
CA SER A 129 14.05 16.47 -78.39
C SER A 129 12.79 16.78 -77.60
N LYS A 130 11.74 17.30 -78.27
CA LYS A 130 10.45 17.57 -77.63
C LYS A 130 9.76 16.29 -77.15
N ARG A 131 9.75 15.25 -78.00
CA ARG A 131 9.23 13.92 -77.60
C ARG A 131 10.00 13.37 -76.40
N LEU A 132 11.33 13.45 -76.43
CA LEU A 132 12.19 12.99 -75.34
C LEU A 132 11.93 13.78 -74.04
N GLU A 133 11.75 15.09 -74.12
CA GLU A 133 11.39 15.94 -72.98
C GLU A 133 10.06 15.51 -72.37
N GLU A 134 9.01 15.35 -73.19
CA GLU A 134 7.69 14.90 -72.75
C GLU A 134 7.74 13.50 -72.13
N GLU A 135 8.40 12.54 -72.78
CA GLU A 135 8.59 11.17 -72.28
C GLU A 135 9.33 11.14 -70.93
N LEU A 136 10.40 11.94 -70.78
CA LEU A 136 11.17 12.01 -69.54
C LEU A 136 10.43 12.77 -68.44
N ALA A 137 9.67 13.81 -68.77
CA ALA A 137 8.83 14.55 -67.83
C ALA A 137 7.72 13.65 -67.27
N ASP A 138 7.03 12.91 -68.14
CA ASP A 138 6.00 11.95 -67.72
C ASP A 138 6.59 10.83 -66.86
N ARG A 139 7.76 10.30 -67.24
CA ARG A 139 8.45 9.27 -66.45
C ARG A 139 8.91 9.81 -65.09
N ALA A 140 9.45 11.03 -65.02
CA ALA A 140 9.86 11.67 -63.76
C ALA A 140 8.67 11.89 -62.82
N LYS A 141 7.56 12.43 -63.35
CA LYS A 141 6.30 12.61 -62.61
C LYS A 141 5.74 11.28 -62.12
N THR A 142 5.78 10.25 -62.96
CA THR A 142 5.31 8.91 -62.61
C THR A 142 6.16 8.30 -61.49
N ASN A 143 7.49 8.39 -61.58
CA ASN A 143 8.40 7.90 -60.56
C ASN A 143 8.20 8.62 -59.22
N GLN A 144 8.01 9.95 -59.24
CA GLN A 144 7.70 10.72 -58.03
C GLN A 144 6.38 10.27 -57.41
N ASN A 145 5.31 10.15 -58.20
CA ASN A 145 4.01 9.67 -57.72
C ASN A 145 4.09 8.26 -57.12
N VAL A 146 4.82 7.34 -57.77
CA VAL A 146 5.04 5.98 -57.26
C VAL A 146 5.80 6.02 -55.94
N SER A 147 6.85 6.84 -55.83
CA SER A 147 7.63 6.98 -54.59
C SER A 147 6.79 7.55 -53.45
N THR A 148 6.01 8.61 -53.71
CA THR A 148 5.08 9.21 -52.75
C THR A 148 4.04 8.18 -52.28
N ARG A 149 3.48 7.38 -53.20
CA ARG A 149 2.56 6.29 -52.85
C ARG A 149 3.21 5.24 -51.96
N ARG A 150 4.41 4.76 -52.32
CA ARG A 150 5.15 3.74 -51.53
C ARG A 150 5.52 4.24 -50.13
N LEU A 151 5.88 5.51 -49.99
CA LEU A 151 6.09 6.15 -48.68
C LEU A 151 4.78 6.18 -47.87
N GLY A 152 3.66 6.50 -48.50
CA GLY A 152 2.33 6.43 -47.88
C GLY A 152 1.99 5.03 -47.38
N ASP A 153 2.18 4.01 -48.23
CA ASP A 153 1.98 2.60 -47.86
C ASP A 153 2.85 2.22 -46.63
N ARG A 154 4.12 2.64 -46.61
CA ARG A 154 5.05 2.37 -45.51
C ARG A 154 4.66 3.05 -44.19
N ILE A 155 4.15 4.29 -44.26
CA ILE A 155 3.61 5.01 -43.10
C ILE A 155 2.43 4.23 -42.52
N CYS A 156 1.50 3.78 -43.36
CA CYS A 156 0.35 2.97 -42.93
C CYS A 156 0.79 1.67 -42.24
N ASP A 157 1.73 0.93 -42.83
CA ASP A 157 2.26 -0.30 -42.24
C ASP A 157 2.93 -0.05 -40.88
N THR A 158 3.74 1.01 -40.78
CA THR A 158 4.45 1.35 -39.54
C THR A 158 3.49 1.83 -38.45
N ALA A 159 2.46 2.61 -38.83
CA ALA A 159 1.40 3.06 -37.93
C ALA A 159 0.55 1.89 -37.42
N PHE A 160 0.23 0.92 -38.28
CA PHE A 160 -0.44 -0.32 -37.87
C PHE A 160 0.34 -1.02 -36.77
N TRP A 161 1.63 -1.31 -36.99
CA TRP A 161 2.46 -1.96 -35.98
C TRP A 161 2.68 -1.11 -34.72
N GLN A 162 2.72 0.22 -34.84
CA GLN A 162 2.73 1.10 -33.67
C GLN A 162 1.46 0.94 -32.83
N SER A 163 0.29 0.84 -33.47
CA SER A 163 -0.99 0.63 -32.78
C SER A 163 -1.06 -0.73 -32.07
N GLU A 164 -0.48 -1.78 -32.66
CA GLU A 164 -0.38 -3.11 -32.03
C GLU A 164 0.54 -3.08 -30.81
N VAL A 165 1.70 -2.41 -30.91
CA VAL A 165 2.61 -2.21 -29.78
C VAL A 165 1.96 -1.37 -28.68
N ASP A 166 1.19 -0.33 -29.03
CA ASP A 166 0.44 0.48 -28.07
C ASP A 166 -0.61 -0.31 -27.30
N SER A 167 -1.37 -1.15 -28.01
CA SER A 167 -2.34 -2.08 -27.41
C SER A 167 -1.65 -3.06 -26.45
N GLU A 168 -0.49 -3.60 -26.84
CA GLU A 168 0.26 -4.54 -26.00
C GLU A 168 0.90 -3.86 -24.77
N ILE A 169 1.41 -2.62 -24.91
CA ILE A 169 1.89 -1.79 -23.79
C ILE A 169 0.78 -1.57 -22.76
N ALA A 170 -0.45 -1.26 -23.20
CA ALA A 170 -1.58 -1.05 -22.29
C ALA A 170 -1.89 -2.33 -21.48
N LYS A 171 -1.91 -3.50 -22.15
CA LYS A 171 -2.12 -4.80 -21.50
C LYS A 171 -1.00 -5.14 -20.51
N MET A 172 0.26 -4.85 -20.86
CA MET A 172 1.41 -5.07 -19.96
C MET A 172 1.36 -4.16 -18.73
N LYS A 173 1.01 -2.88 -18.90
CA LYS A 173 0.83 -1.95 -17.77
C LYS A 173 -0.25 -2.43 -16.81
N GLN A 174 -1.40 -2.86 -17.34
CA GLN A 174 -2.47 -3.44 -16.53
C GLN A 174 -1.99 -4.69 -15.77
N GLU A 175 -1.27 -5.61 -16.43
CA GLU A 175 -0.76 -6.82 -15.77
C GLU A 175 0.25 -6.51 -14.67
N ILE A 176 1.13 -5.51 -14.86
CA ILE A 176 2.05 -5.03 -13.82
C ILE A 176 1.26 -4.50 -12.61
N ASP A 177 0.23 -3.70 -12.85
CA ASP A 177 -0.61 -3.16 -11.77
C ASP A 177 -1.36 -4.27 -11.03
N ASP A 178 -1.87 -5.27 -11.74
CA ASP A 178 -2.56 -6.43 -11.16
C ASP A 178 -1.60 -7.28 -10.30
N GLN A 179 -0.37 -7.49 -10.78
CA GLN A 179 0.68 -8.21 -10.06
C GLN A 179 1.11 -7.48 -8.78
N ILE A 180 1.29 -6.15 -8.86
CA ILE A 180 1.60 -5.32 -7.69
C ILE A 180 0.47 -5.40 -6.65
N ARG A 181 -0.80 -5.41 -7.09
CA ARG A 181 -1.94 -5.59 -6.17
C ARG A 181 -1.90 -6.95 -5.48
N ALA A 182 -1.67 -8.03 -6.21
CA ALA A 182 -1.54 -9.38 -5.64
C ALA A 182 -0.41 -9.46 -4.59
N ARG A 183 0.76 -8.88 -4.90
CA ARG A 183 1.89 -8.81 -3.95
C ARG A 183 1.52 -8.05 -2.68
N ARG A 184 0.92 -6.86 -2.80
CA ARG A 184 0.54 -6.03 -1.65
C ARG A 184 -0.47 -6.73 -0.72
N VAL A 185 -1.42 -7.47 -1.28
CA VAL A 185 -2.38 -8.26 -0.47
C VAL A 185 -1.64 -9.35 0.30
N THR A 186 -0.67 -10.02 -0.34
CA THR A 186 0.18 -11.04 0.30
C THR A 186 1.04 -10.44 1.42
N GLU A 187 1.68 -9.28 1.18
CA GLU A 187 2.45 -8.54 2.19
C GLU A 187 1.59 -8.14 3.40
N LYS A 188 0.35 -7.74 3.15
CA LYS A 188 -0.60 -7.39 4.22
C LYS A 188 -0.98 -8.61 5.07
N LEU A 189 -1.27 -9.76 4.44
CA LEU A 189 -1.54 -11.00 5.18
C LEU A 189 -0.31 -11.42 6.00
N LEU A 190 0.90 -11.31 5.42
CA LEU A 190 2.14 -11.62 6.13
C LEU A 190 2.29 -10.77 7.40
N ALA A 191 2.09 -9.45 7.31
CA ALA A 191 2.14 -8.56 8.48
C ALA A 191 1.07 -8.90 9.53
N GLU A 192 -0.11 -9.31 9.08
CA GLU A 192 -1.20 -9.79 9.93
C GLU A 192 -0.81 -11.06 10.71
N THR A 193 -0.08 -11.99 10.10
CA THR A 193 0.42 -13.20 10.78
C THR A 193 1.44 -12.91 11.90
N GLU A 194 2.15 -11.78 11.85
CA GLU A 194 3.11 -11.40 12.90
C GLU A 194 2.39 -11.13 14.22
N ASN A 195 1.21 -10.52 14.17
CA ASN A 195 0.38 -10.30 15.35
C ASN A 195 -0.15 -11.63 15.92
N HIS A 196 -0.58 -12.56 15.06
CA HIS A 196 -0.97 -13.92 15.47
C HIS A 196 0.18 -14.62 16.20
N LEU A 197 1.37 -14.61 15.62
CA LEU A 197 2.57 -15.20 16.22
C LEU A 197 2.87 -14.59 17.61
N HIS A 198 2.84 -13.26 17.71
CA HIS A 198 3.08 -12.55 18.96
C HIS A 198 2.07 -12.93 20.05
N VAL A 199 0.76 -12.94 19.73
CA VAL A 199 -0.27 -13.33 20.70
C VAL A 199 -0.05 -14.77 21.20
N THR A 200 0.32 -15.67 20.30
CA THR A 200 0.58 -17.08 20.63
C THR A 200 1.78 -17.22 21.57
N GLN A 201 2.87 -16.49 21.30
CA GLN A 201 4.06 -16.46 22.14
C GLN A 201 3.79 -15.84 23.51
N GLU A 202 3.01 -14.76 23.57
CA GLU A 202 2.58 -14.14 24.84
C GLU A 202 1.70 -15.08 25.67
N CYS A 203 0.87 -15.91 25.03
CA CYS A 203 0.11 -16.94 25.73
C CYS A 203 1.04 -17.98 26.37
N LEU A 204 2.06 -18.46 25.66
CA LEU A 204 3.07 -19.36 26.22
C LEU A 204 3.80 -18.71 27.40
N TYR A 205 4.28 -17.47 27.22
CA TYR A 205 4.98 -16.73 28.27
C TYR A 205 4.13 -16.48 29.52
N ASN A 206 2.84 -16.16 29.36
CA ASN A 206 1.95 -16.00 30.51
C ASN A 206 1.69 -17.32 31.24
N ARG A 207 1.67 -18.45 30.52
CA ARG A 207 1.45 -19.77 31.11
C ARG A 207 2.66 -20.31 31.86
N GLU A 208 3.87 -19.85 31.56
CA GLU A 208 5.06 -20.11 32.39
C GLU A 208 4.92 -19.54 33.81
N LYS A 209 4.01 -18.57 34.03
CA LYS A 209 3.76 -17.97 35.35
C LYS A 209 2.83 -18.78 36.24
N ARG A 210 2.29 -19.91 35.74
CA ARG A 210 1.53 -20.85 36.56
C ARG A 210 2.41 -21.42 37.67
N GLN A 211 1.79 -21.82 38.77
CA GLN A 211 2.50 -22.19 39.99
C GLN A 211 2.30 -23.66 40.34
N CYS A 212 3.26 -24.21 41.08
CA CYS A 212 3.18 -25.53 41.70
C CYS A 212 2.85 -26.64 40.67
N THR A 213 1.98 -27.57 41.04
CA THR A 213 1.60 -28.72 40.20
C THR A 213 0.77 -28.36 38.97
N ASP A 214 0.38 -27.08 38.80
CA ASP A 214 -0.37 -26.63 37.61
C ASP A 214 0.54 -26.20 36.45
N LEU A 215 1.83 -26.02 36.70
CA LEU A 215 2.84 -25.80 35.67
C LEU A 215 3.18 -27.15 35.02
N VAL A 216 2.35 -27.56 34.06
CA VAL A 216 2.42 -28.87 33.38
C VAL A 216 2.26 -28.73 31.87
N HIS A 217 2.88 -29.67 31.14
CA HIS A 217 2.75 -29.80 29.69
C HIS A 217 1.39 -30.39 29.27
N ASP A 218 0.35 -29.56 29.37
CA ASP A 218 -1.01 -29.91 28.97
C ASP A 218 -1.24 -29.78 27.45
N ASP A 219 -2.45 -30.15 27.00
CA ASP A 219 -2.81 -30.08 25.56
C ASP A 219 -2.71 -28.65 25.02
N VAL A 220 -3.03 -27.63 25.82
CA VAL A 220 -3.02 -26.24 25.36
C VAL A 220 -1.60 -25.78 25.04
N GLU A 221 -0.61 -26.14 25.87
CA GLU A 221 0.79 -25.81 25.58
C GLU A 221 1.26 -26.47 24.28
N LYS A 222 0.90 -27.75 24.08
CA LYS A 222 1.23 -28.48 22.84
C LYS A 222 0.62 -27.80 21.62
N ARG A 223 -0.67 -27.43 21.68
CA ARG A 223 -1.36 -26.74 20.58
C ARG A 223 -0.81 -25.34 20.32
N LEU A 224 -0.42 -24.60 21.37
CA LEU A 224 0.25 -23.29 21.21
C LEU A 224 1.61 -23.42 20.51
N ILE A 225 2.40 -24.45 20.83
CA ILE A 225 3.67 -24.71 20.15
C ILE A 225 3.44 -25.09 18.68
N GLU A 226 2.44 -25.95 18.42
CA GLU A 226 2.01 -26.30 17.07
C GLU A 226 1.54 -25.07 16.27
N GLU A 227 0.80 -24.17 16.92
CA GLU A 227 0.36 -22.88 16.36
C GLU A 227 1.55 -22.01 15.98
N VAL A 228 2.57 -21.86 16.84
CA VAL A 228 3.80 -21.14 16.52
C VAL A 228 4.49 -21.72 15.28
N ASN A 229 4.63 -23.04 15.20
CA ASN A 229 5.29 -23.70 14.08
C ASN A 229 4.51 -23.52 12.77
N THR A 230 3.19 -23.67 12.84
CA THR A 230 2.28 -23.51 11.70
C THR A 230 2.32 -22.08 11.17
N VAL A 231 2.24 -21.08 12.06
CA VAL A 231 2.31 -19.67 11.67
C VAL A 231 3.65 -19.35 11.00
N ARG A 232 4.77 -19.86 11.51
CA ARG A 232 6.09 -19.68 10.89
C ARG A 232 6.17 -20.32 9.49
N CYS A 233 5.65 -21.53 9.32
CA CYS A 233 5.60 -22.19 8.02
C CYS A 233 4.82 -21.34 7.01
N ILE A 234 3.65 -20.83 7.40
CA ILE A 234 2.84 -19.93 6.57
C ILE A 234 3.59 -18.62 6.25
N GLN A 235 4.32 -18.05 7.21
CA GLN A 235 5.14 -16.85 6.96
C GLN A 235 6.20 -17.08 5.88
N ASP A 236 6.87 -18.24 5.90
CA ASP A 236 7.90 -18.58 4.92
C ASP A 236 7.29 -18.83 3.53
N GLU A 237 6.14 -19.51 3.45
CA GLU A 237 5.38 -19.65 2.20
C GLU A 237 4.99 -18.30 1.59
N LEU A 238 4.46 -17.39 2.42
CA LEU A 238 4.07 -16.05 1.97
C LEU A 238 5.28 -15.21 1.53
N ARG A 239 6.42 -15.30 2.23
CA ARG A 239 7.67 -14.63 1.81
C ARG A 239 8.15 -15.13 0.45
N SER A 240 8.15 -16.45 0.25
CA SER A 240 8.51 -17.04 -1.05
C SER A 240 7.61 -16.53 -2.18
N LEU A 241 6.29 -16.46 -1.96
CA LEU A 241 5.35 -15.92 -2.94
C LEU A 241 5.60 -14.43 -3.25
N ILE A 242 5.96 -13.63 -2.25
CA ILE A 242 6.28 -12.21 -2.42
C ILE A 242 7.56 -12.03 -3.25
N ASP A 243 8.59 -12.84 -3.01
CA ASP A 243 9.86 -12.74 -3.73
C ASP A 243 9.73 -13.21 -5.18
N ASP A 244 8.97 -14.28 -5.42
CA ASP A 244 8.58 -14.68 -6.77
C ASP A 244 7.79 -13.57 -7.48
N ALA A 245 6.88 -12.90 -6.77
CA ALA A 245 6.10 -11.79 -7.33
C ALA A 245 6.98 -10.59 -7.71
N LYS A 246 7.96 -10.22 -6.87
CA LYS A 246 8.92 -9.14 -7.16
C LYS A 246 9.77 -9.46 -8.38
N THR A 247 10.21 -10.71 -8.51
CA THR A 247 10.99 -11.17 -9.67
C THR A 247 10.16 -11.04 -10.95
N GLN A 248 8.91 -11.52 -10.92
CA GLN A 248 8.01 -11.40 -12.08
C GLN A 248 7.70 -9.93 -12.42
N GLU A 249 7.56 -9.04 -11.43
CA GLU A 249 7.40 -7.61 -11.70
C GLU A 249 8.60 -7.01 -12.45
N GLN A 250 9.83 -7.45 -12.14
CA GLN A 250 11.02 -6.99 -12.87
C GLN A 250 11.02 -7.46 -14.31
N LEU A 251 10.65 -8.73 -14.56
CA LEU A 251 10.53 -9.29 -15.90
C LEU A 251 9.45 -8.56 -16.72
N ASN A 252 8.29 -8.31 -16.12
CA ASN A 252 7.21 -7.55 -16.77
C ASN A 252 7.65 -6.11 -17.10
N ARG A 253 8.37 -5.43 -16.20
CA ARG A 253 8.92 -4.08 -16.46
C ARG A 253 9.98 -4.08 -17.57
N ALA A 254 10.80 -5.12 -17.66
CA ALA A 254 11.79 -5.26 -18.73
C ALA A 254 11.10 -5.45 -20.10
N ALA A 255 10.10 -6.33 -20.18
CA ALA A 255 9.31 -6.52 -21.40
C ALA A 255 8.56 -5.24 -21.80
N LEU A 256 8.02 -4.50 -20.83
CA LEU A 256 7.41 -3.19 -21.08
C LEU A 256 8.41 -2.19 -21.66
N HIS A 257 9.62 -2.11 -21.10
CA HIS A 257 10.65 -1.21 -21.59
C HIS A 257 11.02 -1.52 -23.05
N ASP A 258 11.19 -2.79 -23.40
CA ASP A 258 11.51 -3.20 -24.76
C ASP A 258 10.42 -2.75 -25.76
N LEU A 259 9.14 -2.85 -25.39
CA LEU A 259 8.01 -2.36 -26.19
C LEU A 259 8.02 -0.82 -26.32
N GLU A 260 8.28 -0.09 -25.23
CA GLU A 260 8.32 1.38 -25.25
C GLU A 260 9.48 1.91 -26.13
N VAL A 261 10.62 1.21 -26.13
CA VAL A 261 11.74 1.53 -27.01
C VAL A 261 11.38 1.29 -28.48
N ASP A 262 10.74 0.16 -28.80
CA ASP A 262 10.29 -0.12 -30.17
C ASP A 262 9.23 0.90 -30.64
N LYS A 263 8.27 1.26 -29.77
CA LYS A 263 7.30 2.34 -30.04
C LYS A 263 8.00 3.65 -30.41
N ALA A 264 9.01 4.06 -29.64
CA ALA A 264 9.75 5.30 -29.90
C ALA A 264 10.49 5.26 -31.26
N ARG A 265 11.05 4.10 -31.63
CA ARG A 265 11.67 3.90 -32.96
C ARG A 265 10.64 4.04 -34.08
N LYS A 266 9.46 3.41 -33.95
CA LYS A 266 8.38 3.52 -34.93
C LYS A 266 7.86 4.95 -35.07
N PHE A 267 7.69 5.65 -33.95
CA PHE A 267 7.28 7.06 -33.95
C PHE A 267 8.25 7.93 -34.75
N ARG A 268 9.55 7.78 -34.51
CA ARG A 268 10.58 8.49 -35.26
C ARG A 268 10.59 8.12 -36.75
N ALA A 269 10.40 6.84 -37.09
CA ALA A 269 10.32 6.38 -38.46
C ALA A 269 9.14 7.03 -39.20
N ILE A 270 7.95 7.02 -38.60
CA ILE A 270 6.75 7.68 -39.13
C ILE A 270 7.00 9.17 -39.37
N GLN A 271 7.60 9.89 -38.40
CA GLN A 271 7.89 11.32 -38.57
C GLN A 271 8.83 11.61 -39.75
N LEU A 272 9.84 10.77 -39.95
CA LEU A 272 10.77 10.91 -41.08
C LEU A 272 10.06 10.62 -42.41
N ASP A 273 9.27 9.54 -42.46
CA ASP A 273 8.54 9.14 -43.65
C ASP A 273 7.42 10.14 -44.01
N GLU A 274 6.70 10.69 -43.03
CA GLU A 274 5.71 11.78 -43.23
C GLU A 274 6.38 13.05 -43.75
N SER A 275 7.55 13.40 -43.21
CA SER A 275 8.33 14.53 -43.71
C SER A 275 8.77 14.31 -45.15
N ALA A 276 9.17 13.09 -45.53
CA ALA A 276 9.54 12.76 -46.90
C ALA A 276 8.33 12.73 -47.84
N HIS A 277 7.21 12.15 -47.39
CA HIS A 277 5.96 12.04 -48.15
C HIS A 277 5.37 13.42 -48.49
N SER A 278 5.54 14.42 -47.62
CA SER A 278 5.06 15.79 -47.81
C SER A 278 5.95 16.68 -48.70
N MET A 279 7.15 16.22 -49.09
CA MET A 279 8.02 16.98 -49.99
C MET A 279 7.51 16.94 -51.43
N HIS A 280 7.39 18.12 -52.06
CA HIS A 280 7.06 18.32 -53.46
C HIS A 280 8.06 19.30 -54.09
N ASN A 281 8.13 19.42 -55.42
CA ASN A 281 9.20 20.16 -56.10
C ASN A 281 9.35 21.64 -55.67
N SER A 282 8.27 22.26 -55.20
CA SER A 282 8.25 23.64 -54.67
C SER A 282 8.46 23.76 -53.14
N SER A 283 8.73 22.67 -52.42
CA SER A 283 8.91 22.71 -50.96
C SER A 283 10.19 23.45 -50.58
N ALA A 284 10.17 24.15 -49.45
CA ALA A 284 11.37 24.72 -48.87
C ALA A 284 12.33 23.59 -48.42
N HIS A 285 13.65 23.82 -48.48
CA HIS A 285 14.71 22.88 -48.06
C HIS A 285 14.97 21.67 -48.98
N ILE A 286 14.50 21.68 -50.23
CA ILE A 286 14.98 20.74 -51.25
C ILE A 286 16.39 21.15 -51.68
N SER A 287 17.30 20.19 -51.75
CA SER A 287 18.69 20.41 -52.14
C SER A 287 19.22 19.23 -52.96
N TYR A 288 20.25 19.46 -53.75
CA TYR A 288 20.96 18.38 -54.43
C TYR A 288 21.88 17.68 -53.43
N TYR A 289 21.69 16.36 -53.28
CA TYR A 289 22.57 15.51 -52.51
C TYR A 289 23.19 14.48 -53.46
N GLU A 290 24.49 14.59 -53.70
CA GLU A 290 25.24 13.74 -54.63
C GLU A 290 25.67 12.44 -53.92
N GLY A 291 25.48 11.28 -54.55
CA GLY A 291 25.91 9.99 -54.01
C GLY A 291 25.02 9.41 -52.89
N VAL A 292 23.84 10.00 -52.63
CA VAL A 292 22.87 9.45 -51.66
C VAL A 292 22.28 8.14 -52.15
N GLU A 293 22.10 8.03 -53.47
CA GLU A 293 21.71 6.81 -54.16
C GLU A 293 22.71 5.67 -53.98
N CYS A 294 23.94 5.97 -53.56
CA CYS A 294 25.02 5.02 -53.31
C CYS A 294 25.15 4.60 -51.84
N ILE A 295 24.32 5.14 -50.93
CA ILE A 295 24.38 4.84 -49.48
C ILE A 295 23.37 3.75 -49.12
N ASP A 296 23.85 2.56 -48.73
CA ASP A 296 23.03 1.59 -47.99
C ASP A 296 23.33 1.66 -46.50
N GLN A 297 22.32 2.02 -45.70
CA GLN A 297 22.37 1.86 -44.24
C GLN A 297 21.25 0.95 -43.73
N THR A 298 20.62 0.19 -44.63
CA THR A 298 19.55 -0.73 -44.24
C THR A 298 20.12 -1.83 -43.35
N GLN A 299 19.56 -1.97 -42.16
CA GLN A 299 19.96 -2.99 -41.18
C GLN A 299 19.03 -4.20 -41.18
N SER A 300 17.86 -4.09 -41.81
CA SER A 300 16.82 -5.09 -41.78
C SER A 300 15.97 -5.03 -43.04
N VAL A 301 15.44 -6.17 -43.45
CA VAL A 301 14.40 -6.30 -44.47
C VAL A 301 13.01 -6.38 -43.82
N PRO A 302 11.91 -6.07 -44.55
CA PRO A 302 10.55 -6.07 -43.99
C PRO A 302 10.16 -7.35 -43.24
N GLU A 303 10.60 -8.51 -43.71
CA GLU A 303 10.35 -9.82 -43.09
C GLU A 303 11.03 -9.90 -41.71
N THR A 304 12.31 -9.51 -41.62
CA THR A 304 13.06 -9.49 -40.36
C THR A 304 12.55 -8.43 -39.39
N TRP A 305 12.09 -7.29 -39.91
CA TRP A 305 11.49 -6.22 -39.10
C TRP A 305 10.14 -6.65 -38.51
N ASN A 306 9.26 -7.24 -39.33
CA ASN A 306 7.97 -7.79 -38.86
C ASN A 306 8.20 -8.89 -37.81
N LYS A 307 9.17 -9.77 -38.04
CA LYS A 307 9.53 -10.82 -37.08
C LYS A 307 10.00 -10.22 -35.76
N GLN A 308 10.85 -9.20 -35.77
CA GLN A 308 11.31 -8.55 -34.53
C GLN A 308 10.14 -8.00 -33.70
N VAL A 309 9.18 -7.34 -34.34
CA VAL A 309 7.99 -6.81 -33.64
C VAL A 309 7.12 -7.95 -33.10
N SER A 310 6.93 -8.99 -33.90
CA SER A 310 6.22 -10.21 -33.48
C SER A 310 6.89 -10.88 -32.27
N ASP A 311 8.22 -11.00 -32.26
CA ASP A 311 9.00 -11.61 -31.18
C ASP A 311 8.89 -10.77 -29.88
N LEU A 312 8.89 -9.44 -29.97
CA LEU A 312 8.67 -8.53 -28.83
C LEU A 312 7.27 -8.69 -28.23
N ILE A 313 6.24 -8.74 -29.08
CA ILE A 313 4.86 -8.98 -28.66
C ILE A 313 4.72 -10.36 -28.03
N GLN A 314 5.32 -11.39 -28.63
CA GLN A 314 5.30 -12.75 -28.10
C GLN A 314 5.97 -12.84 -26.73
N ARG A 315 7.12 -12.18 -26.53
CA ARG A 315 7.79 -12.09 -25.23
C ARG A 315 6.90 -11.39 -24.19
N SER A 316 6.25 -10.29 -24.56
CA SER A 316 5.28 -9.62 -23.69
C SER A 316 4.12 -10.56 -23.29
N GLN A 317 3.57 -11.29 -24.25
CA GLN A 317 2.49 -12.25 -24.02
C GLN A 317 2.92 -13.41 -23.10
N SER A 318 4.14 -13.93 -23.25
CA SER A 318 4.65 -14.99 -22.38
C SER A 318 4.86 -14.52 -20.95
N GLU A 319 5.40 -13.30 -20.75
CA GLU A 319 5.56 -12.72 -19.41
C GLU A 319 4.20 -12.46 -18.75
N ARG A 320 3.21 -11.94 -19.50
CA ARG A 320 1.84 -11.78 -18.98
C ARG A 320 1.18 -13.11 -18.64
N ALA A 321 1.47 -14.19 -19.38
CA ALA A 321 0.96 -15.52 -19.04
C ALA A 321 1.60 -16.06 -17.75
N ALA A 322 2.93 -15.92 -17.60
CA ALA A 322 3.63 -16.30 -16.37
C ALA A 322 3.14 -15.50 -15.16
N SER A 323 2.98 -14.18 -15.30
CA SER A 323 2.42 -13.29 -14.29
C SER A 323 1.01 -13.70 -13.86
N ARG A 324 0.11 -14.01 -14.81
CA ARG A 324 -1.23 -14.53 -14.49
C ARG A 324 -1.20 -15.83 -13.68
N MET A 325 -0.38 -16.80 -14.09
CA MET A 325 -0.23 -18.07 -13.35
C MET A 325 0.30 -17.85 -11.94
N LEU A 326 1.24 -16.91 -11.76
CA LEU A 326 1.75 -16.55 -10.45
C LEU A 326 0.66 -15.89 -9.58
N ARG A 327 -0.20 -15.02 -10.13
CA ARG A 327 -1.33 -14.44 -9.38
C ARG A 327 -2.33 -15.48 -8.92
N GLU A 328 -2.62 -16.48 -9.74
CA GLU A 328 -3.47 -17.60 -9.34
C GLU A 328 -2.84 -18.42 -8.21
N ARG A 329 -1.53 -18.66 -8.28
CA ARG A 329 -0.78 -19.32 -7.19
C ARG A 329 -0.80 -18.50 -5.91
N ILE A 330 -0.62 -17.18 -6.01
CA ILE A 330 -0.73 -16.25 -4.87
C ILE A 330 -2.13 -16.33 -4.26
N ALA A 331 -3.20 -16.25 -5.07
CA ALA A 331 -4.56 -16.32 -4.58
C ALA A 331 -4.86 -17.64 -3.83
N LYS A 332 -4.39 -18.78 -4.38
CA LYS A 332 -4.48 -20.09 -3.72
C LYS A 332 -3.68 -20.13 -2.42
N GLY A 333 -2.46 -19.59 -2.41
CA GLY A 333 -1.61 -19.52 -1.23
C GLY A 333 -2.22 -18.69 -0.10
N ILE A 334 -2.81 -17.54 -0.43
CA ILE A 334 -3.52 -16.67 0.54
C ILE A 334 -4.74 -17.40 1.12
N ALA A 335 -5.53 -18.09 0.29
CA ALA A 335 -6.69 -18.85 0.75
C ALA A 335 -6.29 -20.01 1.67
N HIS A 336 -5.24 -20.75 1.31
CA HIS A 336 -4.65 -21.80 2.15
C HIS A 336 -4.17 -21.24 3.49
N ALA A 337 -3.34 -20.19 3.46
CA ALA A 337 -2.81 -19.55 4.66
C ALA A 337 -3.93 -19.06 5.59
N SER A 338 -4.92 -18.35 5.06
CA SER A 338 -6.04 -17.83 5.85
C SER A 338 -6.84 -18.94 6.52
N LYS A 339 -7.11 -20.03 5.81
CA LYS A 339 -7.82 -21.19 6.36
C LYS A 339 -7.02 -21.88 7.44
N THR A 340 -5.77 -22.23 7.16
CA THR A 340 -4.90 -22.93 8.12
C THR A 340 -4.70 -22.13 9.41
N LEU A 341 -4.55 -20.80 9.31
CA LEU A 341 -4.47 -19.91 10.48
C LEU A 341 -5.77 -19.86 11.28
N SER A 342 -6.93 -19.89 10.62
CA SER A 342 -8.23 -19.91 11.32
C SER A 342 -8.43 -21.25 12.03
N ASP A 343 -8.16 -22.36 11.34
CA ASP A 343 -8.35 -23.72 11.86
C ASP A 343 -7.48 -23.92 13.12
N ILE A 344 -6.19 -23.54 13.08
CA ILE A 344 -5.31 -23.70 14.25
C ILE A 344 -5.71 -22.79 15.42
N TRP A 345 -6.21 -21.59 15.13
CA TRP A 345 -6.68 -20.65 16.15
C TRP A 345 -7.88 -21.19 16.93
N GLU A 346 -8.86 -21.75 16.21
CA GLU A 346 -10.04 -22.39 16.79
C GLU A 346 -9.68 -23.61 17.63
N VAL A 347 -8.78 -24.44 17.10
CA VAL A 347 -8.27 -25.64 17.77
C VAL A 347 -7.61 -25.30 19.12
N VAL A 348 -6.79 -24.26 19.17
CA VAL A 348 -6.15 -23.80 20.41
C VAL A 348 -7.17 -23.18 21.37
N ASN A 349 -8.12 -22.39 20.87
CA ASN A 349 -9.17 -21.80 21.71
C ASN A 349 -10.07 -22.88 22.34
N ALA A 350 -10.38 -23.93 21.59
CA ALA A 350 -11.12 -25.08 22.10
C ALA A 350 -10.33 -25.81 23.21
N ALA A 351 -9.02 -25.97 23.03
CA ALA A 351 -8.14 -26.54 24.06
C ALA A 351 -8.14 -25.67 25.33
N PHE A 352 -8.02 -24.35 25.21
CA PHE A 352 -8.14 -23.42 26.35
C PHE A 352 -9.50 -23.56 27.06
N ALA A 353 -10.60 -23.57 26.31
CA ALA A 353 -11.95 -23.70 26.86
C ALA A 353 -12.14 -25.03 27.60
N GLN A 354 -11.54 -26.11 27.11
CA GLN A 354 -11.53 -27.40 27.80
C GLN A 354 -10.70 -27.34 29.09
N ARG A 355 -9.48 -26.78 29.03
CA ARG A 355 -8.58 -26.70 30.20
C ARG A 355 -9.13 -25.83 31.32
N ILE A 356 -9.78 -24.72 30.96
CA ILE A 356 -10.46 -23.83 31.90
C ILE A 356 -11.62 -24.55 32.61
N ARG A 357 -12.38 -25.39 31.90
CA ARG A 357 -13.46 -26.19 32.50
C ARG A 357 -12.88 -27.17 33.53
N GLU A 358 -11.85 -27.92 33.16
CA GLU A 358 -11.15 -28.85 34.06
C GLU A 358 -10.65 -28.16 35.34
N PHE A 359 -9.98 -27.00 35.21
CA PHE A 359 -9.51 -26.24 36.37
C PHE A 359 -10.66 -25.67 37.21
N THR A 360 -11.75 -25.23 36.59
CA THR A 360 -12.94 -24.72 37.29
C THR A 360 -13.59 -25.81 38.13
N ASP A 361 -13.72 -27.01 37.56
CA ASP A 361 -14.29 -28.17 38.25
C ASP A 361 -13.39 -28.63 39.40
N ALA A 362 -12.07 -28.72 39.18
CA ALA A 362 -11.11 -29.06 40.22
C ALA A 362 -11.15 -28.04 41.38
N ARG A 363 -11.17 -26.74 41.06
CA ARG A 363 -11.32 -25.67 42.07
C ARG A 363 -12.63 -25.82 42.85
N ASN A 364 -13.75 -26.05 42.18
CA ASN A 364 -15.06 -26.24 42.83
C ASN A 364 -15.06 -27.43 43.79
N GLN A 365 -14.49 -28.56 43.37
CA GLN A 365 -14.37 -29.75 44.21
C GLN A 365 -13.48 -29.49 45.43
N LEU A 366 -12.34 -28.81 45.26
CA LEU A 366 -11.46 -28.41 46.36
C LEU A 366 -12.16 -27.45 47.33
N GLN A 367 -12.89 -26.46 46.82
CA GLN A 367 -13.65 -25.50 47.64
C GLN A 367 -14.74 -26.18 48.46
N ALA A 368 -15.49 -27.12 47.86
CA ALA A 368 -16.49 -27.91 48.57
C ALA A 368 -15.84 -28.83 49.64
N SER A 369 -14.71 -29.47 49.31
CA SER A 369 -13.95 -30.31 50.23
C SER A 369 -13.34 -29.52 51.40
N LEU A 370 -12.91 -28.29 51.16
CA LEU A 370 -12.45 -27.36 52.19
C LEU A 370 -13.61 -26.99 53.13
N GLY A 371 -14.80 -26.68 52.59
CA GLY A 371 -16.00 -26.44 53.40
C GLY A 371 -16.32 -27.60 54.36
N LYS A 372 -16.24 -28.84 53.89
CA LYS A 372 -16.39 -30.03 54.76
C LYS A 372 -15.31 -30.13 55.84
N THR A 373 -14.08 -29.75 55.52
CA THR A 373 -12.95 -29.78 56.47
C THR A 373 -13.13 -28.72 57.55
N LEU A 374 -13.60 -27.51 57.19
CA LEU A 374 -13.91 -26.45 58.13
C LEU A 374 -15.05 -26.84 59.08
N GLN A 375 -16.09 -27.52 58.57
CA GLN A 375 -17.16 -28.05 59.42
C GLN A 375 -16.62 -29.11 60.39
N ALA A 376 -15.79 -30.05 59.91
CA ALA A 376 -15.16 -31.05 60.77
C ALA A 376 -14.27 -30.43 61.86
N ILE A 377 -13.52 -29.36 61.54
CA ILE A 377 -12.75 -28.60 62.53
C ILE A 377 -13.67 -28.07 63.63
N PHE A 378 -14.75 -27.38 63.27
CA PHE A 378 -15.72 -26.86 64.23
C PHE A 378 -16.31 -27.96 65.12
N ASP A 379 -16.71 -29.08 64.53
CA ASP A 379 -17.28 -30.21 65.27
C ASP A 379 -16.26 -30.82 66.24
N THR A 380 -15.00 -30.98 65.82
CA THR A 380 -13.91 -31.49 66.69
C THR A 380 -13.51 -30.51 67.80
N GLU A 381 -13.49 -29.20 67.54
CA GLU A 381 -13.25 -28.16 68.55
C GLU A 381 -14.34 -28.19 69.62
N LYS A 382 -15.60 -28.37 69.20
CA LYS A 382 -16.72 -28.55 70.13
C LYS A 382 -16.58 -29.84 70.95
N GLU A 383 -16.22 -30.96 70.32
CA GLU A 383 -15.99 -32.23 71.03
C GLU A 383 -14.86 -32.11 72.07
N ILE A 384 -13.78 -31.38 71.74
CA ILE A 384 -12.69 -31.07 72.67
C ILE A 384 -13.20 -30.29 73.89
N GLU A 385 -14.05 -29.28 73.68
CA GLU A 385 -14.61 -28.48 74.77
C GLU A 385 -15.57 -29.30 75.64
N ASP A 386 -16.42 -30.12 75.03
CA ASP A 386 -17.33 -31.03 75.73
C ASP A 386 -16.55 -32.08 76.56
N LEU A 387 -15.44 -32.61 76.03
CA LEU A 387 -14.55 -33.53 76.75
C LEU A 387 -13.82 -32.84 77.92
N LYS A 388 -13.31 -31.61 77.73
CA LYS A 388 -12.69 -30.82 78.81
C LYS A 388 -13.67 -30.56 79.95
N LYS A 389 -14.90 -30.20 79.61
CA LYS A 389 -15.97 -30.01 80.59
C LYS A 389 -16.30 -31.32 81.31
N ALA A 390 -16.43 -32.44 80.59
CA ALA A 390 -16.70 -33.75 81.20
C ALA A 390 -15.59 -34.18 82.17
N ILE A 391 -14.32 -33.95 81.82
CA ILE A 391 -13.18 -34.20 82.71
C ILE A 391 -13.30 -33.37 83.99
N LYS A 392 -13.50 -32.06 83.86
CA LYS A 392 -13.66 -31.15 85.01
C LYS A 392 -14.82 -31.56 85.90
N ASP A 393 -15.97 -31.90 85.32
CA ASP A 393 -17.12 -32.39 86.08
C ASP A 393 -16.76 -33.65 86.87
N LYS A 394 -16.01 -34.61 86.28
CA LYS A 394 -15.54 -35.82 86.98
C LYS A 394 -14.47 -35.55 88.03
N GLU A 395 -13.62 -34.54 87.84
CA GLU A 395 -12.67 -34.09 88.86
C GLU A 395 -13.38 -33.56 90.12
N GLU A 396 -14.50 -32.85 89.98
CA GLU A 396 -15.30 -32.38 91.13
C GLU A 396 -15.93 -33.55 91.91
N TYR A 397 -16.42 -34.59 91.21
CA TYR A 397 -16.88 -35.83 91.86
C TYR A 397 -15.71 -36.54 92.57
N LEU A 398 -14.56 -36.64 91.91
CA LEU A 398 -13.37 -37.29 92.49
C LEU A 398 -12.88 -36.54 93.74
N LYS A 399 -12.86 -35.21 93.71
CA LYS A 399 -12.51 -34.34 94.85
C LYS A 399 -13.43 -34.57 96.03
N THR A 400 -14.73 -34.69 95.78
CA THR A 400 -15.72 -34.99 96.82
C THR A 400 -15.51 -36.38 97.41
N ALA A 401 -15.36 -37.41 96.56
CA ALA A 401 -15.17 -38.79 96.99
C ALA A 401 -13.85 -38.99 97.77
N THR A 402 -12.76 -38.38 97.30
CA THR A 402 -11.46 -38.41 97.99
C THR A 402 -11.47 -37.65 99.30
N SER A 403 -12.13 -36.50 99.38
CA SER A 403 -12.31 -35.75 100.63
C SER A 403 -13.12 -36.56 101.66
N ARG A 404 -14.24 -37.16 101.23
CA ARG A 404 -15.04 -38.08 102.07
C ARG A 404 -14.22 -39.26 102.57
N LEU A 405 -13.42 -39.87 101.70
CA LEU A 405 -12.53 -40.98 102.05
C LEU A 405 -11.45 -40.53 103.05
N ASN A 406 -10.82 -39.38 102.84
CA ASN A 406 -9.80 -38.82 103.73
C ASN A 406 -10.35 -38.56 105.14
N THR A 407 -11.53 -37.96 105.25
CA THR A 407 -12.19 -37.77 106.55
C THR A 407 -12.41 -39.09 107.28
N ARG A 408 -12.81 -40.15 106.56
CA ARG A 408 -13.01 -41.49 107.16
C ARG A 408 -11.71 -42.19 107.57
N LEU A 409 -10.57 -41.85 106.96
CA LEU A 409 -9.24 -42.37 107.33
C LEU A 409 -8.76 -41.84 108.70
N LEU A 410 -9.33 -40.74 109.18
CA LEU A 410 -8.97 -40.11 110.46
C LEU A 410 -9.70 -40.72 111.67
N ARG A 411 -10.54 -41.75 111.47
CA ARG A 411 -11.26 -42.42 112.57
C ARG A 411 -10.26 -43.09 113.53
N PRO A 412 -10.36 -42.91 114.86
CA PRO A 412 -9.40 -43.47 115.81
C PRO A 412 -9.68 -44.94 116.15
N GLY A 413 -8.62 -45.73 116.36
CA GLY A 413 -8.70 -47.08 116.92
C GLY A 413 -9.62 -48.05 116.17
N VAL A 414 -10.52 -48.71 116.90
CA VAL A 414 -11.44 -49.75 116.37
C VAL A 414 -12.55 -49.16 115.47
N GLU A 415 -12.89 -47.88 115.63
CA GLU A 415 -13.88 -47.18 114.79
C GLU A 415 -13.39 -46.99 113.34
N ASN A 416 -12.08 -47.17 113.08
CA ASN A 416 -11.53 -47.25 111.72
C ASN A 416 -11.80 -48.62 111.08
N CYS A 417 -13.06 -49.03 111.06
CA CYS A 417 -13.48 -50.28 110.48
C CYS A 417 -13.64 -50.14 108.95
N ARG A 418 -13.30 -51.21 108.22
CA ARG A 418 -13.45 -51.28 106.76
C ARG A 418 -14.86 -51.70 106.39
N ASP A 419 -15.82 -50.88 106.79
CA ASP A 419 -17.25 -51.06 106.53
C ASP A 419 -17.62 -50.95 105.04
N PRO A 420 -18.84 -51.35 104.63
CA PRO A 420 -19.27 -51.28 103.23
C PRO A 420 -19.18 -49.88 102.61
N ALA A 421 -19.43 -48.82 103.39
CA ALA A 421 -19.32 -47.44 102.91
C ALA A 421 -17.86 -47.05 102.61
N MET A 422 -16.91 -47.49 103.44
CA MET A 422 -15.46 -47.32 103.20
C MET A 422 -15.03 -48.05 101.92
N VAL A 423 -15.48 -49.30 101.72
CA VAL A 423 -15.17 -50.07 100.51
C VAL A 423 -15.75 -49.40 99.27
N HIS A 424 -16.99 -48.91 99.34
CA HIS A 424 -17.63 -48.22 98.22
C HIS A 424 -16.88 -46.94 97.82
N LEU A 425 -16.51 -46.07 98.78
CA LEU A 425 -15.74 -44.86 98.50
C LEU A 425 -14.39 -45.16 97.85
N ILE A 426 -13.71 -46.24 98.28
CA ILE A 426 -12.46 -46.68 97.64
C ILE A 426 -12.70 -47.09 96.18
N CYS A 427 -13.77 -47.84 95.90
CA CYS A 427 -14.13 -48.24 94.54
C CYS A 427 -14.54 -47.04 93.68
N GLU A 428 -15.35 -46.14 94.20
CA GLU A 428 -15.79 -44.90 93.54
C GLU A 428 -14.57 -44.05 93.14
N VAL A 429 -13.61 -43.84 94.04
CA VAL A 429 -12.37 -43.11 93.74
C VAL A 429 -11.57 -43.79 92.62
N LYS A 430 -11.45 -45.13 92.63
CA LYS A 430 -10.75 -45.87 91.57
C LYS A 430 -11.46 -45.75 90.23
N GLN A 431 -12.78 -45.89 90.20
CA GLN A 431 -13.59 -45.77 88.99
C GLN A 431 -13.54 -44.36 88.41
N LEU A 432 -13.65 -43.32 89.25
CA LEU A 432 -13.54 -41.92 88.81
C LEU A 432 -12.15 -41.59 88.24
N LYS A 433 -11.08 -42.10 88.86
CA LYS A 433 -9.72 -41.97 88.30
C LYS A 433 -9.59 -42.63 86.92
N ALA A 434 -10.09 -43.86 86.77
CA ALA A 434 -10.06 -44.56 85.49
C ALA A 434 -10.91 -43.85 84.41
N ALA A 435 -12.08 -43.31 84.79
CA ALA A 435 -12.94 -42.55 83.88
C ALA A 435 -12.27 -41.24 83.40
N ILE A 436 -11.61 -40.51 84.31
CA ILE A 436 -10.84 -39.30 83.97
C ILE A 436 -9.68 -39.66 83.04
N GLU A 437 -8.97 -40.75 83.30
CA GLU A 437 -7.85 -41.19 82.46
C GLU A 437 -8.30 -41.52 81.03
N GLU A 438 -9.42 -42.25 80.87
CA GLU A 438 -9.96 -42.59 79.55
C GLU A 438 -10.49 -41.34 78.81
N LEU A 439 -11.18 -40.42 79.50
CA LEU A 439 -11.60 -39.13 78.91
C LEU A 439 -10.39 -38.29 78.48
N THR A 440 -9.32 -38.27 79.27
CA THR A 440 -8.07 -37.56 78.94
C THR A 440 -7.36 -38.18 77.74
N LYS A 441 -7.45 -39.51 77.57
CA LYS A 441 -6.93 -40.20 76.39
C LYS A 441 -7.74 -39.86 75.14
N GLN A 442 -9.07 -39.80 75.25
CA GLN A 442 -9.93 -39.41 74.14
C GLN A 442 -9.74 -37.95 73.76
N LEU A 443 -9.56 -37.05 74.74
CA LEU A 443 -9.21 -35.64 74.50
C LEU A 443 -7.93 -35.51 73.67
N ARG A 444 -6.85 -36.23 74.04
CA ARG A 444 -5.60 -36.22 73.27
C ARG A 444 -5.76 -36.73 71.85
N ARG A 445 -6.64 -37.71 71.61
CA ARG A 445 -6.97 -38.19 70.26
C ARG A 445 -7.69 -37.11 69.45
N ALA A 446 -8.69 -36.46 70.04
CA ALA A 446 -9.42 -35.37 69.39
C ALA A 446 -8.50 -34.19 69.04
N GLU A 447 -7.59 -33.82 69.95
CA GLU A 447 -6.56 -32.79 69.70
C GLU A 447 -5.63 -33.19 68.54
N GLY A 448 -5.24 -34.46 68.43
CA GLY A 448 -4.46 -34.97 67.30
C GLY A 448 -5.19 -34.86 65.96
N VAL A 449 -6.46 -35.27 65.91
CA VAL A 449 -7.31 -35.14 64.71
C VAL A 449 -7.48 -33.68 64.30
N LEU A 450 -7.66 -32.78 65.27
CA LEU A 450 -7.75 -31.34 64.99
C LEU A 450 -6.48 -30.81 64.30
N GLN A 451 -5.29 -31.21 64.77
CA GLN A 451 -4.03 -30.81 64.12
C GLN A 451 -3.93 -31.29 62.67
N GLU A 452 -4.35 -32.54 62.39
CA GLU A 452 -4.40 -33.07 61.03
C GLU A 452 -5.37 -32.28 60.14
N LEU A 453 -6.57 -31.97 60.65
CA LEU A 453 -7.56 -31.18 59.92
C LEU A 453 -7.08 -29.76 59.61
N LEU A 454 -6.38 -29.11 60.55
CA LEU A 454 -5.76 -27.80 60.35
C LEU A 454 -4.67 -27.84 59.28
N HIS A 455 -3.85 -28.90 59.26
CA HIS A 455 -2.86 -29.10 58.19
C HIS A 455 -3.54 -29.31 56.82
N LEU A 456 -4.59 -30.15 56.74
CA LEU A 456 -5.36 -30.33 55.51
C LEU A 456 -6.02 -29.03 55.04
N ARG A 457 -6.52 -28.20 55.96
CA ARG A 457 -7.10 -26.90 55.63
C ARG A 457 -6.07 -26.02 54.90
N THR A 458 -4.89 -25.83 55.49
CA THR A 458 -3.84 -24.98 54.90
C THR A 458 -3.36 -25.51 53.55
N ALA A 459 -3.20 -26.84 53.42
CA ALA A 459 -2.87 -27.47 52.14
C ALA A 459 -3.94 -27.21 51.06
N LYS A 460 -5.23 -27.37 51.39
CA LYS A 460 -6.35 -27.11 50.45
C LYS A 460 -6.49 -25.64 50.08
N GLU A 461 -6.27 -24.71 51.02
CA GLU A 461 -6.23 -23.27 50.74
C GLU A 461 -5.10 -22.92 49.76
N GLY A 462 -3.91 -23.52 49.93
CA GLY A 462 -2.78 -23.37 49.00
C GLY A 462 -3.08 -23.89 47.59
N GLU A 463 -3.68 -25.08 47.48
CA GLU A 463 -4.11 -25.65 46.20
C GLU A 463 -5.17 -24.77 45.51
N LEU A 464 -6.14 -24.22 46.25
CA LEU A 464 -7.13 -23.29 45.70
C LEU A 464 -6.48 -22.02 45.15
N ALA A 465 -5.47 -21.48 45.84
CA ALA A 465 -4.71 -20.33 45.35
C ALA A 465 -4.02 -20.64 44.02
N CYS A 466 -3.41 -21.83 43.89
CA CYS A 466 -2.79 -22.30 42.65
C CYS A 466 -3.82 -22.43 41.51
N LYS A 467 -4.97 -23.08 41.75
CA LYS A 467 -6.03 -23.21 40.72
C LYS A 467 -6.57 -21.85 40.28
N ASN A 468 -6.77 -20.92 41.21
CA ASN A 468 -7.24 -19.58 40.90
C ASN A 468 -6.22 -18.80 40.06
N ASN A 469 -4.91 -18.94 40.34
CA ASN A 469 -3.84 -18.36 39.51
C ASN A 469 -3.88 -18.93 38.08
N SER A 470 -3.97 -20.24 37.93
CA SER A 470 -4.05 -20.91 36.62
C SER A 470 -5.28 -20.46 35.82
N LEU A 471 -6.44 -20.37 36.47
CA LEU A 471 -7.67 -19.87 35.85
C LEU A 471 -7.56 -18.41 35.42
N PHE A 472 -6.94 -17.56 36.23
CA PHE A 472 -6.72 -16.16 35.91
C PHE A 472 -5.80 -16.01 34.69
N ILE A 473 -4.69 -16.75 34.65
CA ILE A 473 -3.76 -16.73 33.52
C ILE A 473 -4.47 -17.15 32.22
N ASP A 474 -5.22 -18.25 32.24
CA ASP A 474 -5.86 -18.74 31.03
C ASP A 474 -7.00 -17.85 30.54
N ARG A 475 -7.83 -17.32 31.45
CA ARG A 475 -8.98 -16.47 31.10
C ARG A 475 -8.59 -15.04 30.80
N GLU A 476 -7.93 -14.40 31.76
CA GLU A 476 -7.73 -12.96 31.77
C GLU A 476 -6.43 -12.54 31.06
N CYS A 477 -5.43 -13.42 30.98
CA CYS A 477 -4.19 -13.12 30.26
C CYS A 477 -4.20 -13.74 28.85
N CYS A 478 -4.50 -15.04 28.71
CA CYS A 478 -4.40 -15.71 27.42
C CYS A 478 -5.64 -15.48 26.54
N LEU A 479 -6.83 -15.92 26.97
CA LEU A 479 -8.04 -15.77 26.16
C LEU A 479 -8.39 -14.30 25.90
N ALA A 480 -8.14 -13.40 26.84
CA ALA A 480 -8.31 -11.96 26.63
C ALA A 480 -7.43 -11.44 25.46
N LEU A 481 -6.15 -11.84 25.36
CA LEU A 481 -5.30 -11.48 24.21
C LEU A 481 -5.83 -12.10 22.92
N ARG A 482 -6.37 -13.31 22.99
CA ARG A 482 -6.95 -14.05 21.87
C ARG A 482 -8.36 -13.56 21.46
N THR A 483 -8.91 -12.52 22.10
CA THR A 483 -10.12 -11.85 21.57
C THR A 483 -9.80 -10.93 20.40
N GLN A 484 -8.54 -10.52 20.24
CA GLN A 484 -8.13 -9.50 19.28
C GLN A 484 -7.95 -10.02 17.86
N TRP A 485 -7.95 -11.34 17.65
CA TRP A 485 -7.68 -11.95 16.35
C TRP A 485 -8.72 -13.02 15.97
N PRO A 486 -9.62 -12.74 15.01
CA PRO A 486 -10.49 -13.75 14.41
C PRO A 486 -10.36 -13.82 12.87
N GLY A 487 -9.15 -13.56 12.34
CA GLY A 487 -8.89 -13.43 10.90
C GLY A 487 -8.97 -11.96 10.48
N GLY A 488 -7.80 -11.34 10.31
CA GLY A 488 -7.71 -9.93 9.91
C GLY A 488 -8.46 -9.62 8.60
N PRO A 489 -8.59 -8.33 8.24
CA PRO A 489 -9.38 -7.89 7.09
C PRO A 489 -8.95 -8.47 5.73
N THR A 490 -7.89 -9.29 5.68
CA THR A 490 -7.43 -10.00 4.47
C THR A 490 -8.08 -11.36 4.22
N ALA A 491 -8.84 -11.94 5.17
CA ALA A 491 -9.52 -13.22 4.96
C ALA A 491 -10.53 -13.18 3.79
N GLY A 492 -11.10 -12.02 3.48
CA GLY A 492 -11.93 -11.77 2.29
C GLY A 492 -11.18 -11.22 1.07
N ALA A 493 -9.88 -10.91 1.19
CA ALA A 493 -9.10 -10.23 0.16
C ALA A 493 -8.56 -11.15 -0.94
N ALA A 494 -8.64 -12.48 -0.76
CA ALA A 494 -8.38 -13.44 -1.84
C ALA A 494 -9.31 -13.17 -3.06
N ASN A 495 -10.53 -12.71 -2.80
CA ASN A 495 -11.50 -12.33 -3.84
C ASN A 495 -11.19 -10.98 -4.52
N ALA A 496 -10.26 -10.19 -3.97
CA ALA A 496 -9.87 -8.89 -4.51
C ALA A 496 -8.68 -8.96 -5.49
N ILE A 497 -8.08 -10.15 -5.68
CA ILE A 497 -7.06 -10.37 -6.69
C ILE A 497 -7.76 -10.59 -8.04
N PRO A 498 -7.60 -9.69 -9.02
CA PRO A 498 -8.31 -9.79 -10.30
C PRO A 498 -7.78 -10.99 -11.11
N CYS A 499 -8.38 -12.17 -10.96
CA CYS A 499 -8.05 -13.33 -11.79
C CYS A 499 -9.01 -13.39 -13.00
N PRO A 500 -8.57 -13.90 -14.17
CA PRO A 500 -9.38 -13.90 -15.40
C PRO A 500 -10.69 -14.71 -15.33
N GLY A 501 -10.94 -15.42 -14.22
CA GLY A 501 -12.12 -16.28 -14.03
C GLY A 501 -13.28 -15.68 -13.23
N ASN A 502 -13.14 -14.51 -12.61
CA ASN A 502 -14.24 -13.86 -11.88
C ASN A 502 -14.63 -12.56 -12.55
N ILE A 503 -15.50 -12.66 -13.55
CA ILE A 503 -16.38 -11.55 -13.91
C ILE A 503 -17.16 -11.20 -12.64
N VAL A 504 -17.05 -9.96 -12.20
CA VAL A 504 -17.91 -9.37 -11.17
C VAL A 504 -19.34 -9.38 -11.73
N SER A 505 -20.05 -10.48 -11.55
CA SER A 505 -21.50 -10.50 -11.63
C SER A 505 -22.02 -9.99 -10.30
N SER A 506 -22.57 -8.78 -10.36
CA SER A 506 -23.72 -8.30 -9.62
C SER A 506 -24.09 -9.07 -8.35
N VAL A 507 -23.93 -8.39 -7.22
CA VAL A 507 -24.80 -8.42 -6.03
C VAL A 507 -25.95 -9.43 -6.17
N GLN A 508 -25.79 -10.60 -5.57
CA GLN A 508 -26.91 -11.48 -5.26
C GLN A 508 -26.97 -11.61 -3.74
N VAL A 509 -27.92 -10.85 -3.18
CA VAL A 509 -28.39 -10.98 -1.81
C VAL A 509 -28.90 -12.41 -1.66
N CYS A 510 -28.14 -13.27 -0.98
CA CYS A 510 -28.63 -14.56 -0.52
C CYS A 510 -29.32 -14.36 0.83
N THR A 511 -30.63 -14.15 0.76
CA THR A 511 -31.58 -14.49 1.83
C THR A 511 -31.54 -16.01 2.06
N CYS A 512 -30.91 -16.44 3.17
CA CYS A 512 -31.00 -17.82 3.62
C CYS A 512 -31.89 -17.87 4.87
N ASN A 513 -33.15 -18.20 4.63
CA ASN A 513 -34.08 -18.74 5.62
C ASN A 513 -33.46 -19.97 6.29
N TYR A 514 -33.43 -19.99 7.63
CA TYR A 514 -33.24 -21.23 8.39
C TYR A 514 -34.38 -21.37 9.40
N GLN A 515 -35.45 -22.03 8.95
CA GLN A 515 -36.43 -22.69 9.80
C GLN A 515 -36.04 -24.18 9.86
N ASN A 516 -35.55 -24.64 11.02
CA ASN A 516 -36.18 -25.72 11.77
C ASN A 516 -35.36 -26.12 13.00
N SER A 517 -35.99 -25.88 14.16
CA SER A 517 -36.18 -26.85 15.24
C SER A 517 -34.96 -27.31 16.04
N CYS A 518 -34.70 -26.58 17.12
CA CYS A 518 -34.55 -27.22 18.44
C CYS A 518 -35.34 -26.41 19.47
N VAL A 519 -36.31 -27.08 20.09
CA VAL A 519 -37.26 -26.56 21.08
C VAL A 519 -36.76 -26.93 22.49
N VAL A 520 -37.12 -26.06 23.46
CA VAL A 520 -37.08 -26.19 24.93
C VAL A 520 -36.00 -25.39 25.68
N CYS A 521 -36.39 -24.14 25.97
CA CYS A 521 -36.39 -23.45 27.26
C CYS A 521 -35.08 -23.20 28.03
N HIS A 522 -34.67 -21.93 28.12
CA HIS A 522 -34.89 -21.14 29.34
C HIS A 522 -34.90 -19.64 29.02
N VAL A 523 -35.78 -18.93 29.72
CA VAL A 523 -36.08 -17.50 29.64
C VAL A 523 -34.82 -16.69 29.97
N ASP A 524 -34.45 -15.71 29.13
CA ASP A 524 -33.85 -14.47 29.62
C ASP A 524 -34.02 -13.28 28.66
N VAL A 525 -34.36 -12.17 29.29
CA VAL A 525 -34.68 -10.81 28.86
C VAL A 525 -33.78 -10.24 27.75
N CYS A 526 -34.39 -9.78 26.66
CA CYS A 526 -33.74 -8.93 25.64
C CYS A 526 -33.33 -7.57 26.25
N ILE A 527 -32.03 -7.36 26.43
CA ILE A 527 -31.43 -6.02 26.54
C ILE A 527 -30.65 -5.75 25.25
N ILE A 528 -31.03 -4.67 24.59
CA ILE A 528 -30.36 -4.10 23.41
C ILE A 528 -28.92 -3.69 23.79
N PRO A 529 -27.84 -4.23 23.18
CA PRO A 529 -26.52 -3.70 23.40
C PRO A 529 -26.27 -2.52 22.45
N THR A 530 -26.15 -1.33 23.03
CA THR A 530 -25.56 -0.16 22.37
C THR A 530 -24.05 -0.37 22.22
N PRO A 531 -23.42 0.10 21.13
CA PRO A 531 -22.04 -0.23 20.82
C PRO A 531 -21.08 0.52 21.76
N THR A 532 -20.44 -0.21 22.67
CA THR A 532 -19.34 0.31 23.48
C THR A 532 -18.07 0.27 22.64
N MET A 533 -17.67 1.42 22.09
CA MET A 533 -16.33 1.59 21.53
C MET A 533 -15.28 1.49 22.65
N ILE A 534 -14.60 0.35 22.72
CA ILE A 534 -13.39 0.19 23.54
C ILE A 534 -12.23 0.80 22.74
N ILE A 535 -11.86 2.03 23.06
CA ILE A 535 -10.61 2.64 22.59
C ILE A 535 -9.48 2.12 23.49
N THR A 536 -8.69 1.18 23.00
CA THR A 536 -7.41 0.80 23.62
C THR A 536 -6.42 1.96 23.47
N LYS A 537 -6.10 2.65 24.56
CA LYS A 537 -5.15 3.77 24.58
C LYS A 537 -3.72 3.24 24.45
N LYS A 538 -3.12 3.33 23.26
CA LYS A 538 -1.67 3.17 23.07
C LYS A 538 -0.95 4.39 23.65
N THR A 539 0.11 4.18 24.41
CA THR A 539 1.03 5.22 24.90
C THR A 539 1.86 5.77 23.74
N GLY A 540 1.30 6.75 23.01
CA GLY A 540 1.99 7.55 22.00
C GLY A 540 1.76 9.03 22.26
N LYS A 541 2.81 9.86 22.16
CA LYS A 541 2.78 11.32 22.31
C LYS A 541 1.59 11.92 21.55
N GLU A 542 0.64 12.52 22.28
CA GLU A 542 -0.52 13.21 21.69
C GLU A 542 -0.05 14.38 20.81
N GLY A 543 -0.37 14.31 19.52
CA GLY A 543 -0.19 15.44 18.59
C GLY A 543 -1.09 16.61 18.98
N SER A 544 -0.65 17.84 18.70
CA SER A 544 -1.42 19.05 19.05
C SER A 544 -2.77 19.07 18.31
N LYS A 545 -3.87 18.85 19.02
CA LYS A 545 -5.24 18.95 18.51
C LYS A 545 -5.52 20.37 17.99
N SER A 546 -6.38 20.48 16.96
CA SER A 546 -6.82 21.77 16.40
C SER A 546 -7.80 22.45 17.36
N GLN A 547 -7.76 23.79 17.47
CA GLN A 547 -8.63 24.59 18.34
C GLN A 547 -10.13 24.31 18.12
N LYS A 548 -10.55 24.12 16.86
CA LYS A 548 -11.94 23.76 16.55
C LYS A 548 -12.34 22.40 17.12
N THR A 549 -11.42 21.44 17.11
CA THR A 549 -11.62 20.09 17.66
C THR A 549 -11.70 20.15 19.19
N ILE A 550 -10.81 20.92 19.83
CA ILE A 550 -10.82 21.10 21.30
C ILE A 550 -12.14 21.72 21.76
N HIS A 551 -12.64 22.74 21.06
CA HIS A 551 -13.92 23.37 21.42
C HIS A 551 -15.11 22.40 21.31
N PHE A 552 -15.16 21.61 20.23
CA PHE A 552 -16.20 20.60 20.06
C PHE A 552 -16.12 19.51 21.14
N ASP A 553 -14.92 18.97 21.40
CA ASP A 553 -14.67 17.98 22.44
C ASP A 553 -15.07 18.50 23.83
N ASN A 554 -14.77 19.77 24.13
CA ASN A 554 -15.13 20.43 25.39
C ASN A 554 -16.66 20.53 25.55
N LEU A 555 -17.40 20.91 24.50
CA LEU A 555 -18.87 20.97 24.54
C LEU A 555 -19.51 19.59 24.76
N CYS A 556 -19.00 18.55 24.07
CA CYS A 556 -19.46 17.18 24.27
C CYS A 556 -19.19 16.71 25.71
N THR A 557 -18.01 17.02 26.25
CA THR A 557 -17.62 16.64 27.61
C THR A 557 -18.52 17.31 28.66
N ILE A 558 -18.76 18.61 28.53
CA ILE A 558 -19.67 19.34 29.42
C ILE A 558 -21.09 18.78 29.34
N GLY A 559 -21.58 18.51 28.12
CA GLY A 559 -22.90 17.90 27.92
C GLY A 559 -23.03 16.53 28.58
N PHE A 560 -22.00 15.70 28.50
CA PHE A 560 -21.96 14.38 29.12
C PHE A 560 -22.08 14.46 30.65
N TYR A 561 -21.24 15.26 31.31
CA TYR A 561 -21.27 15.40 32.77
C TYR A 561 -22.54 16.10 33.28
N ARG A 562 -23.09 17.05 32.52
CA ARG A 562 -24.40 17.65 32.83
C ARG A 562 -25.50 16.59 32.88
N ASN A 563 -25.54 15.70 31.89
CA ASN A 563 -26.54 14.66 31.81
C ASN A 563 -26.39 13.64 32.95
N ILE A 564 -25.16 13.33 33.38
CA ILE A 564 -24.90 12.48 34.55
C ILE A 564 -25.44 13.14 35.82
N ILE A 565 -25.08 14.41 36.09
CA ILE A 565 -25.52 15.12 37.30
C ILE A 565 -27.04 15.17 37.36
N LEU A 566 -27.70 15.57 36.26
CA LEU A 566 -29.16 15.64 36.19
C LEU A 566 -29.79 14.26 36.35
N GLY A 567 -29.30 13.25 35.63
CA GLY A 567 -29.84 11.89 35.67
C GLY A 567 -29.78 11.26 37.06
N VAL A 568 -28.60 11.29 37.69
CA VAL A 568 -28.41 10.72 39.04
C VAL A 568 -29.16 11.51 40.09
N THR A 569 -29.17 12.85 40.00
CA THR A 569 -29.89 13.69 40.97
C THR A 569 -31.39 13.46 40.87
N SER A 570 -31.96 13.46 39.66
CA SER A 570 -33.37 13.20 39.43
C SER A 570 -33.77 11.80 39.87
N LEU A 571 -32.96 10.78 39.57
CA LEU A 571 -33.22 9.40 39.98
C LEU A 571 -33.21 9.25 41.51
N TYR A 572 -32.24 9.87 42.18
CA TYR A 572 -32.15 9.85 43.64
C TYR A 572 -33.39 10.48 44.29
N PHE A 573 -33.79 11.69 43.87
CA PHE A 573 -34.97 12.35 44.43
C PHE A 573 -36.26 11.60 44.10
N LEU A 574 -36.38 11.03 42.89
CA LEU A 574 -37.55 10.25 42.49
C LEU A 574 -37.71 8.98 43.32
N ILE A 575 -36.64 8.18 43.47
CA ILE A 575 -36.68 6.94 44.26
C ILE A 575 -36.87 7.26 45.74
N THR A 576 -36.23 8.30 46.25
CA THR A 576 -36.37 8.72 47.65
C THR A 576 -37.79 9.20 47.94
N TYR A 577 -38.41 9.95 47.01
CA TYR A 577 -39.80 10.40 47.13
C TYR A 577 -40.79 9.23 47.08
N LEU A 578 -40.61 8.30 46.14
CA LEU A 578 -41.56 7.20 45.92
C LEU A 578 -41.46 6.07 46.95
N PHE A 579 -40.26 5.74 47.44
CA PHE A 579 -40.03 4.53 48.24
C PHE A 579 -39.45 4.79 49.64
N PHE A 580 -38.83 5.94 49.89
CA PHE A 580 -38.07 6.19 51.13
C PHE A 580 -38.42 7.51 51.81
N TRP A 581 -39.65 8.01 51.62
CA TRP A 581 -40.12 9.28 52.18
C TRP A 581 -39.92 9.38 53.70
N ASP A 582 -40.23 8.31 54.43
CA ASP A 582 -40.11 8.26 55.90
C ASP A 582 -38.65 8.32 56.40
N ARG A 583 -37.68 8.01 55.54
CA ARG A 583 -36.25 8.04 55.85
C ARG A 583 -35.60 9.39 55.51
N PHE A 584 -36.32 10.28 54.84
CA PHE A 584 -35.82 11.58 54.38
C PHE A 584 -35.81 12.64 55.50
N THR A 585 -35.03 12.37 56.55
CA THR A 585 -34.86 13.26 57.70
C THR A 585 -34.00 14.48 57.36
N ALA A 586 -34.12 15.59 58.09
CA ALA A 586 -33.36 16.83 57.90
C ALA A 586 -31.84 16.64 57.69
N ARG A 587 -31.21 15.67 58.37
CA ARG A 587 -29.79 15.34 58.17
C ARG A 587 -29.44 14.91 56.73
N TYR A 588 -30.29 14.13 56.08
CA TYR A 588 -30.05 13.64 54.72
C TYR A 588 -30.42 14.68 53.68
N ILE A 589 -31.34 15.59 54.01
CA ILE A 589 -31.62 16.79 53.20
C ILE A 589 -30.35 17.64 53.13
N VAL A 590 -29.74 17.95 54.29
CA VAL A 590 -28.51 18.75 54.35
C VAL A 590 -27.36 18.05 53.59
N LEU A 591 -27.16 16.75 53.79
CA LEU A 591 -26.11 16.00 53.09
C LEU A 591 -26.34 15.93 51.57
N SER A 592 -27.59 15.75 51.14
CA SER A 592 -27.96 15.76 49.72
C SER A 592 -27.79 17.15 49.11
N SER A 593 -28.13 18.22 49.84
CA SER A 593 -27.91 19.60 49.39
C SER A 593 -26.43 19.92 49.27
N LEU A 594 -25.60 19.50 50.24
CA LEU A 594 -24.14 19.68 50.17
C LEU A 594 -23.51 18.93 48.98
N CYS A 595 -23.94 17.68 48.74
CA CYS A 595 -23.49 16.90 47.59
C CYS A 595 -23.90 17.54 46.26
N PHE A 596 -25.13 18.05 46.17
CA PHE A 596 -25.61 18.78 45.00
C PHE A 596 -24.84 20.08 44.76
N ILE A 597 -24.56 20.86 45.81
CA ILE A 597 -23.76 22.09 45.72
C ILE A 597 -22.33 21.76 45.26
N ALA A 598 -21.72 20.68 45.77
CA ALA A 598 -20.39 20.23 45.35
C ALA A 598 -20.35 19.78 43.88
N ASN A 599 -21.37 19.07 43.41
CA ASN A 599 -21.53 18.71 42.00
C ASN A 599 -21.69 19.96 41.11
N LEU A 600 -22.52 20.91 41.54
CA LEU A 600 -22.79 22.13 40.79
C LEU A 600 -21.56 23.04 40.73
N SER A 601 -20.80 23.18 41.82
CA SER A 601 -19.58 23.98 41.85
C SER A 601 -18.47 23.37 40.99
N ALA A 602 -18.30 22.04 41.03
CA ALA A 602 -17.36 21.33 40.15
C ALA A 602 -17.73 21.46 38.66
N TYR A 603 -19.03 21.38 38.35
CA TYR A 603 -19.53 21.59 36.99
C TYR A 603 -19.35 23.04 36.51
N GLN A 604 -19.68 24.02 37.34
CA GLN A 604 -19.47 25.45 37.02
C GLN A 604 -17.99 25.75 36.79
N PHE A 605 -17.11 25.18 37.63
CA PHE A 605 -15.67 25.31 37.47
C PHE A 605 -15.18 24.69 36.16
N MET A 606 -15.63 23.49 35.81
CA MET A 606 -15.31 22.84 34.53
C MET A 606 -15.83 23.65 33.33
N SER A 607 -17.05 24.18 33.43
CA SER A 607 -17.65 25.02 32.40
C SER A 607 -16.92 26.35 32.23
N TYR A 608 -16.37 26.91 33.31
CA TYR A 608 -15.56 28.11 33.28
C TYR A 608 -14.23 27.87 32.56
N LEU A 609 -13.54 26.75 32.86
CA LEU A 609 -12.28 26.39 32.22
C LEU A 609 -12.41 26.22 30.69
N ALA A 610 -13.56 25.75 30.23
CA ALA A 610 -13.83 25.52 28.82
C ALA A 610 -14.41 26.74 28.08
N THR A 611 -14.47 27.92 28.70
CA THR A 611 -15.05 29.11 28.05
C THR A 611 -14.26 29.53 26.81
N PRO A 612 -14.86 29.51 25.61
CA PRO A 612 -14.18 29.94 24.39
C PRO A 612 -14.07 31.46 24.31
N ARG A 613 -12.95 31.96 23.75
CA ARG A 613 -12.80 33.37 23.35
C ARG A 613 -12.90 33.50 21.83
N TYR A 614 -13.81 34.38 21.42
CA TYR A 614 -14.03 34.77 20.03
C TYR A 614 -13.50 36.18 19.80
N GLU A 615 -12.81 36.39 18.68
CA GLU A 615 -12.38 37.70 18.21
C GLU A 615 -13.06 37.98 16.87
N ASN A 616 -13.46 39.22 16.64
CA ASN A 616 -14.12 39.60 15.40
C ASN A 616 -13.06 39.97 14.35
N ASP A 617 -13.11 39.33 13.19
CA ASP A 617 -12.26 39.69 12.05
C ASP A 617 -12.69 41.05 11.46
N GLU A 618 -11.85 41.71 10.66
CA GLU A 618 -12.11 43.06 10.09
C GLU A 618 -13.42 43.19 9.28
N ARG A 619 -14.06 42.06 8.96
CA ARG A 619 -15.35 41.94 8.25
C ARG A 619 -16.56 41.69 9.17
N GLY A 620 -16.39 41.75 10.50
CA GLY A 620 -17.48 41.58 11.48
C GLY A 620 -17.85 40.11 11.80
N ASN A 621 -17.07 39.13 11.33
CA ASN A 621 -17.33 37.71 11.59
C ASN A 621 -16.56 37.23 12.84
N SER A 622 -17.25 36.65 13.81
CA SER A 622 -16.65 36.09 15.03
C SER A 622 -15.88 34.80 14.72
N ARG A 623 -14.55 34.85 14.85
CA ARG A 623 -13.66 33.70 14.66
C ARG A 623 -13.19 33.17 16.02
N LEU A 624 -13.26 31.85 16.20
CA LEU A 624 -12.76 31.19 17.40
C LEU A 624 -11.22 31.32 17.46
N VAL A 625 -10.73 32.10 18.43
CA VAL A 625 -9.29 32.33 18.66
C VAL A 625 -8.74 31.37 19.70
N ASP A 626 -9.51 31.13 20.76
CA ASP A 626 -9.15 30.22 21.84
C ASP A 626 -10.35 29.37 22.23
N ALA A 627 -10.19 28.04 22.21
CA ALA A 627 -11.22 27.08 22.55
C ALA A 627 -11.43 26.91 24.07
N GLY A 628 -10.63 27.60 24.89
CA GLY A 628 -10.56 27.40 26.33
C GLY A 628 -9.61 26.26 26.69
N PHE A 629 -9.54 25.94 27.98
CA PHE A 629 -8.70 24.86 28.48
C PHE A 629 -9.23 23.51 27.98
N ASP A 630 -8.36 22.67 27.41
CA ASP A 630 -8.74 21.33 26.95
C ASP A 630 -9.06 20.45 28.16
N LEU A 631 -10.34 20.10 28.32
CA LEU A 631 -10.81 19.31 29.45
C LEU A 631 -10.28 17.87 29.41
N ASN A 632 -9.84 17.38 28.24
CA ASN A 632 -9.44 15.99 28.00
C ASN A 632 -7.91 15.80 27.92
N ILE A 633 -7.14 16.77 28.41
CA ILE A 633 -5.67 16.69 28.46
C ILE A 633 -5.21 15.70 29.55
N GLY A 634 -4.00 15.14 29.36
CA GLY A 634 -3.45 13.99 30.11
C GLY A 634 -3.49 14.01 31.65
N PRO A 635 -3.13 12.87 32.29
CA PRO A 635 -3.41 12.60 33.70
C PRO A 635 -2.75 13.62 34.65
N GLY A 636 -3.49 14.08 35.66
CA GLY A 636 -3.08 15.05 36.67
C GLY A 636 -3.50 16.51 36.40
N SER A 637 -4.44 16.75 35.47
CA SER A 637 -4.91 18.11 35.16
C SER A 637 -6.01 18.58 36.11
N LEU A 638 -6.12 19.90 36.29
CA LEU A 638 -7.16 20.52 37.13
C LEU A 638 -8.59 20.18 36.65
N ALA A 639 -8.76 19.94 35.35
CA ALA A 639 -10.01 19.49 34.75
C ALA A 639 -10.36 18.03 35.12
N GLU A 640 -9.37 17.15 35.27
CA GLU A 640 -9.57 15.77 35.71
C GLU A 640 -10.05 15.71 37.16
N HIS A 641 -9.46 16.53 38.04
CA HIS A 641 -9.93 16.63 39.42
C HIS A 641 -11.38 17.11 39.54
N ALA A 642 -11.81 18.01 38.65
CA ALA A 642 -13.20 18.43 38.57
C ALA A 642 -14.13 17.29 38.09
N LYS A 643 -13.68 16.46 37.14
CA LYS A 643 -14.41 15.27 36.68
C LYS A 643 -14.51 14.20 37.76
N ASP A 644 -13.40 13.90 38.45
CA ASP A 644 -13.34 12.95 39.56
C ASP A 644 -14.31 13.35 40.68
N LEU A 645 -14.37 14.66 40.99
CA LEU A 645 -15.28 15.19 42.00
C LEU A 645 -16.76 14.99 41.59
N ILE A 646 -17.11 15.27 40.34
CA ILE A 646 -18.47 15.05 39.82
C ILE A 646 -18.86 13.57 39.86
N LEU A 647 -17.96 12.67 39.42
CA LEU A 647 -18.22 11.24 39.44
C LEU A 647 -18.31 10.68 40.86
N THR A 648 -17.45 11.15 41.77
CA THR A 648 -17.47 10.72 43.18
C THR A 648 -18.77 11.14 43.86
N CYS A 649 -19.21 12.39 43.70
CA CYS A 649 -20.47 12.87 44.26
C CYS A 649 -21.68 12.12 43.65
N SER A 650 -21.67 11.88 42.33
CA SER A 650 -22.72 11.10 41.65
C SER A 650 -22.76 9.64 42.12
N LEU A 651 -21.59 9.02 42.35
CA LEU A 651 -21.49 7.66 42.88
C LEU A 651 -22.00 7.58 44.32
N VAL A 652 -21.61 8.53 45.19
CA VAL A 652 -22.10 8.61 46.57
C VAL A 652 -23.63 8.73 46.57
N GLN A 653 -24.19 9.58 45.71
CA GLN A 653 -25.63 9.76 45.61
C GLN A 653 -26.38 8.52 45.08
N GLY A 654 -25.75 7.71 44.22
CA GLY A 654 -26.30 6.42 43.79
C GLY A 654 -26.23 5.35 44.88
N LEU A 655 -25.09 5.23 45.56
CA LEU A 655 -24.86 4.22 46.60
C LEU A 655 -25.70 4.47 47.86
N THR A 656 -26.02 5.73 48.17
CA THR A 656 -26.87 6.06 49.32
C THR A 656 -28.31 5.56 49.19
N LEU A 657 -28.77 5.23 47.98
CA LEU A 657 -30.04 4.52 47.76
C LEU A 657 -30.00 3.08 48.28
N LEU A 658 -28.82 2.44 48.32
CA LEU A 658 -28.63 1.10 48.88
C LEU A 658 -28.47 1.13 50.39
N HIS A 659 -27.66 2.07 50.91
CA HIS A 659 -27.39 2.18 52.34
C HIS A 659 -26.98 3.60 52.77
N ASN A 660 -27.58 4.10 53.85
CA ASN A 660 -27.31 5.45 54.37
C ASN A 660 -25.87 5.68 54.86
N GLY A 661 -25.13 4.62 55.17
CA GLY A 661 -23.72 4.70 55.58
C GLY A 661 -22.79 5.23 54.48
N PHE A 662 -23.19 5.20 53.20
CA PHE A 662 -22.35 5.71 52.12
C PHE A 662 -22.20 7.23 52.12
N TRP A 663 -23.02 7.97 52.89
CA TRP A 663 -22.83 9.41 53.12
C TRP A 663 -21.48 9.74 53.77
N PHE A 664 -20.86 8.80 54.51
CA PHE A 664 -19.53 9.01 55.09
C PHE A 664 -18.43 9.14 54.03
N LEU A 665 -18.64 8.66 52.81
CA LEU A 665 -17.69 8.84 51.71
C LEU A 665 -17.56 10.31 51.28
N LEU A 666 -18.53 11.17 51.62
CA LEU A 666 -18.46 12.62 51.38
C LEU A 666 -17.32 13.29 52.17
N LEU A 667 -16.86 12.69 53.29
CA LEU A 667 -15.72 13.18 54.07
C LEU A 667 -14.37 13.04 53.35
N SER A 668 -14.29 12.21 52.31
CA SER A 668 -13.09 12.08 51.48
C SER A 668 -12.82 13.32 50.60
N ILE A 669 -13.86 14.11 50.31
CA ILE A 669 -13.78 15.29 49.44
C ILE A 669 -12.97 16.42 50.11
N PRO A 670 -13.29 16.87 51.35
CA PRO A 670 -12.45 17.84 52.06
C PRO A 670 -10.99 17.41 52.19
N GLY A 671 -10.73 16.13 52.50
CA GLY A 671 -9.38 15.61 52.62
C GLY A 671 -8.58 15.72 51.32
N ARG A 672 -9.21 15.42 50.18
CA ARG A 672 -8.57 15.52 48.85
C ARG A 672 -8.39 16.98 48.41
N VAL A 673 -9.31 17.89 48.74
CA VAL A 673 -9.15 19.33 48.49
C VAL A 673 -8.00 19.91 49.30
N CYS A 674 -7.87 19.54 50.59
CA CYS A 674 -6.74 19.95 51.43
C CYS A 674 -5.40 19.41 50.89
N TYR A 675 -5.37 18.17 50.40
CA TYR A 675 -4.19 17.60 49.76
C TYR A 675 -3.79 18.36 48.49
N LEU A 676 -4.74 18.68 47.60
CA LEU A 676 -4.47 19.43 46.38
C LEU A 676 -4.01 20.87 46.68
N PHE A 677 -4.61 21.53 47.69
CA PHE A 677 -4.18 22.85 48.15
C PHE A 677 -2.76 22.81 48.74
N TRP A 678 -2.44 21.77 49.52
CA TRP A 678 -1.10 21.55 50.04
C TRP A 678 -0.09 21.32 48.91
N ALA A 679 -0.37 20.40 47.98
CA ALA A 679 0.57 19.99 46.95
C ALA A 679 0.81 21.05 45.86
N HIS A 680 -0.21 21.82 45.48
CA HIS A 680 -0.12 22.75 44.35
C HIS A 680 0.06 24.22 44.74
N ILE A 681 -0.27 24.61 45.97
CA ILE A 681 -0.21 26.02 46.40
C ILE A 681 0.79 26.19 47.55
N LEU A 682 0.62 25.47 48.65
CA LEU A 682 1.47 25.66 49.84
C LEU A 682 2.87 25.06 49.68
N ALA A 683 3.01 23.83 49.21
CA ALA A 683 4.30 23.14 49.13
C ALA A 683 5.28 23.84 48.17
N PRO A 684 4.89 24.29 46.96
CA PRO A 684 5.80 25.04 46.10
C PRO A 684 6.16 26.42 46.67
N TRP A 685 5.22 27.08 47.37
CA TRP A 685 5.45 28.41 47.97
C TRP A 685 6.37 28.37 49.20
N ILE A 686 6.30 27.29 50.00
CA ILE A 686 7.09 27.12 51.24
C ILE A 686 8.48 26.54 50.95
N PHE A 687 8.58 25.60 50.00
CA PHE A 687 9.82 24.83 49.79
C PHE A 687 10.62 25.29 48.56
N ASP A 688 10.12 26.22 47.73
CA ASP A 688 10.83 26.66 46.53
C ASP A 688 10.50 28.13 46.13
N PRO A 689 10.95 29.15 46.90
CA PRO A 689 10.50 30.54 46.77
C PRO A 689 10.99 31.29 45.51
N ASN A 690 11.80 30.66 44.63
CA ASN A 690 12.45 31.33 43.48
C ASN A 690 12.24 30.64 42.12
N GLN A 691 11.09 29.99 41.87
CA GLN A 691 10.76 29.60 40.50
C GLN A 691 10.21 30.77 39.69
N SER A 692 11.11 31.42 38.93
CA SER A 692 10.69 32.11 37.69
C SER A 692 9.93 31.10 36.79
N PRO A 693 8.85 31.50 36.12
CA PRO A 693 7.98 30.56 35.40
C PRO A 693 8.80 29.77 34.38
N GLN A 694 8.92 28.45 34.58
CA GLN A 694 9.55 27.57 33.59
C GLN A 694 8.78 27.68 32.27
N ILE A 695 9.32 28.49 31.37
CA ILE A 695 8.94 28.46 29.96
C ILE A 695 9.39 27.10 29.45
N SER A 696 8.42 26.18 29.25
CA SER A 696 8.61 24.92 28.54
C SER A 696 9.70 25.03 27.46
N GLU A 697 10.69 24.12 27.45
CA GLU A 697 11.77 24.07 26.46
C GLU A 697 11.27 24.26 25.01
N LYS A 698 10.03 23.85 24.71
CA LYS A 698 9.37 24.08 23.41
C LYS A 698 9.05 25.56 23.15
N LYS A 699 8.59 26.32 24.15
CA LYS A 699 8.35 27.76 24.01
C LYS A 699 9.68 28.52 23.90
N GLN A 700 10.73 28.12 24.61
CA GLN A 700 12.08 28.68 24.45
C GLN A 700 12.62 28.43 23.04
N LYS A 701 12.60 27.19 22.54
CA LYS A 701 13.01 26.86 21.15
C LYS A 701 12.15 27.57 20.09
N LYS A 702 10.87 27.85 20.36
CA LYS A 702 9.98 28.58 19.44
C LYS A 702 10.27 30.09 19.43
N GLN A 703 10.59 30.68 20.59
CA GLN A 703 11.05 32.07 20.68
C GLN A 703 12.43 32.24 20.04
N GLU A 704 13.35 31.30 20.24
CA GLU A 704 14.68 31.31 19.64
C GLU A 704 14.62 31.20 18.11
N ARG A 705 13.73 30.36 17.57
CA ARG A 705 13.45 30.27 16.12
C ARG A 705 12.78 31.53 15.57
N ARG A 706 11.91 32.20 16.34
CA ARG A 706 11.34 33.51 15.95
C ARG A 706 12.40 34.61 15.95
N LEU A 707 13.30 34.62 16.93
CA LEU A 707 14.40 35.57 17.02
C LEU A 707 15.40 35.39 15.86
N LYS A 708 15.76 34.14 15.52
CA LYS A 708 16.60 33.82 14.34
C LYS A 708 15.94 34.20 13.02
N ARG A 709 14.61 34.09 12.90
CA ARG A 709 13.86 34.54 11.71
C ARG A 709 13.81 36.07 11.61
N MET A 710 13.70 36.79 12.72
CA MET A 710 13.74 38.26 12.73
C MET A 710 15.16 38.80 12.47
N GLN A 711 16.21 38.14 12.97
CA GLN A 711 17.61 38.49 12.66
C GLN A 711 17.98 38.25 11.18
N ASN A 712 17.39 37.23 10.54
CA ASN A 712 17.60 36.97 9.12
C ASN A 712 16.72 37.83 8.19
N ALA A 713 15.66 38.47 8.70
CA ALA A 713 14.79 39.35 7.93
C ALA A 713 15.25 40.82 7.93
N GLY A 714 16.30 41.15 8.70
CA GLY A 714 16.90 42.49 8.77
C GLY A 714 18.31 42.57 8.18
N ARG A 715 18.67 41.68 7.25
CA ARG A 715 19.96 41.66 6.54
C ARG A 715 19.79 41.77 5.05
#